data_AF-A0A932VQI4-F1
#
_entry.id   AF-A0A932VQI4-F1
#
_cell.length_a   1.000
_cell.length_b   1.000
_cell.length_c   1.000
_cell.angle_alpha   90.00
_cell.angle_beta   90.00
_cell.angle_gamma   90.00
#
_symmetry.space_group_name_H-M   'P 1'
#
loop_
_entity.id
_entity.type
_entity.pdbx_description
1 polymer ?
#
loop_
_entity_poly.entity_id
_entity_poly.type
_entity_poly.pdbx_seq_one_letter_code
_entity_poly.pdbx_strand_id
1 'polypeptide(L)'
;MITKVYKALKKNIKQTIIITFLVSLLSIIFAYIVSHGSMDLLAREIMGNMYVGTLENLKIGRFDIPAEYAEGERFYRDGKIYMYYGVFPALVRGIIELFFSRGGTDWSRISITLAAIIIVISCIGAYLMLASRFSSTLFAKYYYAGLFALSITFGSPVIFLLSCAYIYDEAMMWGLAWTCVFTWAFMSIVYSKNINNKILFILSISSGFALLTRITFFLSTMPAIMLLTCVFILEILPISRNLKLAKSFLDWVSMPKLSTPLWKTLLALWLPLLLCISFQLKINYERWGHPLIFKNFKYYENALRDPGSLILFERSGGFLNFSRIPEEFLYYFIPTKNHFSKEFPYIKIAPYDNSVFKINWVHIYPNETGNPLPINSFYFFFTALISLFTLSIALHSLGFFLLLSFLMSAIFHLGIYTVSLRYTADLIPFFILCSIASFATLIKFENINKNVRIASRVLMFVVTVIGIFASTATMIQEKIDTWAVPDVSRVQLKLFCTTVDDLLNRYIFNKNNTLQIIESKNELLNPKKGQLWVADDKTIFSFNGSYWLPVKDEDKKYRSLHSYGPIRMKIRFNIVPGTSEPLLTTGKINAGDFVYVKYFTEGKAVFGYDHWGWTSIISKPIVIDPKHLYSLEISTGSLIPDISPYLNPIPDALSPQRAYRDQISIKLDGKSILELQKTNYSYDSTEDEISIGKNQIGGTRCGPIFTGEIRDIEHLAFED
;
A
#
# COMPACT_ATOMS: atom_id res chain seq x y z
N MET A 1 20.19 -51.55 13.34
CA MET A 1 19.03 -50.97 12.62
C MET A 1 18.25 -49.99 13.49
N ILE A 2 17.83 -50.39 14.69
CA ILE A 2 17.11 -49.56 15.69
C ILE A 2 17.86 -48.26 16.04
N THR A 3 19.18 -48.29 16.23
CA THR A 3 20.00 -47.10 16.52
C THR A 3 20.06 -46.09 15.38
N LYS A 4 19.95 -46.55 14.11
CA LYS A 4 19.88 -45.68 12.92
C LYS A 4 18.48 -45.07 12.78
N VAL A 5 17.43 -45.84 13.05
CA VAL A 5 16.03 -45.39 13.07
C VAL A 5 15.79 -44.39 14.20
N TYR A 6 16.29 -44.65 15.40
CA TYR A 6 16.23 -43.74 16.55
C TYR A 6 17.03 -42.44 16.30
N LYS A 7 18.23 -42.52 15.70
CA LYS A 7 18.97 -41.32 15.27
C LYS A 7 18.24 -40.52 14.19
N ALA A 8 17.57 -41.19 13.23
CA ALA A 8 16.78 -40.53 12.19
C ALA A 8 15.51 -39.87 12.76
N LEU A 9 14.78 -40.55 13.65
CA LEU A 9 13.63 -40.02 14.37
C LEU A 9 14.02 -38.84 15.25
N LYS A 10 15.08 -38.97 16.06
CA LYS A 10 15.58 -37.89 16.95
C LYS A 10 16.12 -36.70 16.16
N LYS A 11 16.69 -36.93 14.98
CA LYS A 11 17.10 -35.87 14.05
C LYS A 11 15.87 -35.15 13.51
N ASN A 12 14.88 -35.86 12.97
CA ASN A 12 13.65 -35.25 12.46
C ASN A 12 12.90 -34.46 13.55
N ILE A 13 12.81 -34.97 14.78
CA ILE A 13 12.18 -34.29 15.91
C ILE A 13 12.88 -32.96 16.23
N LYS A 14 14.22 -32.95 16.35
CA LYS A 14 14.97 -31.70 16.62
C LYS A 14 14.77 -30.66 15.51
N GLN A 15 14.73 -31.10 14.26
CA GLN A 15 14.53 -30.22 13.11
C GLN A 15 13.13 -29.61 13.11
N THR A 16 12.10 -30.43 13.38
CA THR A 16 10.72 -29.96 13.52
C THR A 16 10.61 -28.93 14.66
N ILE A 17 11.19 -29.20 15.83
CA ILE A 17 11.14 -28.28 16.97
C ILE A 17 11.76 -26.92 16.64
N ILE A 18 12.93 -26.88 16.00
CA ILE A 18 13.60 -25.61 15.65
C ILE A 18 12.76 -24.80 14.66
N ILE A 19 12.23 -25.44 13.63
CA ILE A 19 11.40 -24.76 12.62
C ILE A 19 10.10 -24.28 13.24
N THR A 20 9.44 -25.10 14.05
CA THR A 20 8.22 -24.71 14.78
C THR A 20 8.49 -23.52 15.69
N PHE A 21 9.57 -23.55 16.48
CA PHE A 21 9.93 -22.42 17.34
C PHE A 21 10.18 -21.13 16.55
N LEU A 22 10.94 -21.21 15.45
CA LEU A 22 11.20 -20.05 14.59
C LEU A 22 9.90 -19.49 14.00
N VAL A 23 9.03 -20.35 13.47
CA VAL A 23 7.74 -19.94 12.90
C VAL A 23 6.84 -19.33 13.96
N SER A 24 6.78 -19.91 15.17
CA SER A 24 6.00 -19.36 16.28
C SER A 24 6.51 -17.99 16.70
N LEU A 25 7.84 -17.80 16.81
CA LEU A 25 8.43 -16.51 17.12
C LEU A 25 8.09 -15.45 16.05
N LEU A 26 8.25 -15.80 14.77
CA LEU A 26 7.91 -14.89 13.67
C LEU A 26 6.40 -14.58 13.64
N SER A 27 5.54 -15.54 13.97
CA SER A 27 4.08 -15.34 14.03
C SER A 27 3.71 -14.29 15.08
N ILE A 28 4.36 -14.30 16.24
CA ILE A 28 4.16 -13.28 17.29
C ILE A 28 4.63 -11.91 16.78
N ILE A 29 5.77 -11.86 16.10
CA ILE A 29 6.29 -10.61 15.54
C ILE A 29 5.35 -10.07 14.45
N PHE A 30 4.77 -10.93 13.60
CA PHE A 30 3.78 -10.54 12.60
C PHE A 30 2.54 -9.95 13.23
N ALA A 31 1.99 -10.64 14.23
CA ALA A 31 0.85 -10.13 14.99
C ALA A 31 1.16 -8.76 15.61
N TYR A 32 2.36 -8.55 16.14
CA TYR A 32 2.77 -7.27 16.69
C TYR A 32 2.90 -6.17 15.63
N ILE A 33 3.53 -6.44 14.49
CA ILE A 33 3.73 -5.46 13.41
C ILE A 33 2.38 -5.04 12.81
N VAL A 34 1.52 -6.00 12.48
CA VAL A 34 0.23 -5.74 11.81
C VAL A 34 -0.77 -5.04 12.73
N SER A 35 -0.68 -5.27 14.04
CA SER A 35 -1.55 -4.62 15.04
C SER A 35 -1.02 -3.26 15.51
N HIS A 36 0.04 -2.75 14.88
CA HIS A 36 0.73 -1.51 15.29
C HIS A 36 1.18 -1.55 16.77
N GLY A 37 1.54 -2.73 17.27
CA GLY A 37 1.99 -2.95 18.65
C GLY A 37 0.89 -3.21 19.67
N SER A 38 -0.39 -3.05 19.31
CA SER A 38 -1.52 -3.25 20.23
C SER A 38 -1.84 -4.73 20.51
N MET A 39 -1.40 -5.65 19.64
CA MET A 39 -1.84 -7.05 19.59
C MET A 39 -3.35 -7.24 19.41
N ASP A 40 -4.10 -6.18 19.09
CA ASP A 40 -5.49 -6.28 18.69
C ASP A 40 -5.56 -6.78 17.24
N LEU A 41 -5.85 -8.07 17.06
CA LEU A 41 -5.93 -8.71 15.74
C LEU A 41 -7.33 -8.67 15.13
N LEU A 42 -8.32 -8.09 15.83
CA LEU A 42 -9.71 -8.02 15.39
C LEU A 42 -10.18 -6.59 15.09
N ALA A 43 -9.31 -5.60 15.34
CA ALA A 43 -9.54 -4.22 14.95
C ALA A 43 -9.76 -4.10 13.44
N ARG A 44 -10.66 -3.16 13.11
CA ARG A 44 -11.01 -2.83 11.74
C ARG A 44 -9.84 -2.19 11.01
N GLU A 45 -9.62 -2.66 9.79
CA GLU A 45 -8.68 -2.12 8.82
C GLU A 45 -9.41 -1.41 7.69
N ILE A 46 -8.73 -0.45 7.10
CA ILE A 46 -9.29 0.38 6.04
C ILE A 46 -9.63 -0.47 4.82
N MET A 47 -10.86 -0.32 4.31
CA MET A 47 -11.40 -1.08 3.18
C MET A 47 -11.46 -2.60 3.39
N GLY A 48 -11.16 -3.12 4.59
CA GLY A 48 -11.24 -4.55 4.92
C GLY A 48 -12.66 -5.10 4.78
N ASN A 49 -13.66 -4.24 5.01
CA ASN A 49 -15.09 -4.53 4.85
C ASN A 49 -15.49 -4.93 3.44
N MET A 50 -14.77 -4.51 2.40
CA MET A 50 -15.07 -4.93 1.04
C MET A 50 -14.98 -6.46 0.88
N TYR A 51 -14.07 -7.12 1.60
CA TYR A 51 -14.00 -8.59 1.62
C TYR A 51 -15.11 -9.23 2.46
N VAL A 52 -15.58 -8.56 3.51
CA VAL A 52 -16.75 -8.98 4.29
C VAL A 52 -18.00 -8.93 3.42
N GLY A 53 -18.29 -7.80 2.78
CA GLY A 53 -19.43 -7.66 1.87
C GLY A 53 -19.35 -8.60 0.66
N THR A 54 -18.13 -8.85 0.14
CA THR A 54 -17.93 -9.87 -0.91
C THR A 54 -18.32 -11.26 -0.42
N LEU A 55 -17.91 -11.64 0.80
CA LEU A 55 -18.26 -12.94 1.38
C LEU A 55 -19.77 -13.08 1.59
N GLU A 56 -20.44 -12.05 2.10
CA GLU A 56 -21.89 -12.06 2.31
C GLU A 56 -22.67 -12.31 1.03
N ASN A 57 -22.38 -11.55 -0.02
CA ASN A 57 -23.03 -11.74 -1.31
C ASN A 57 -22.62 -13.06 -1.97
N LEU A 58 -21.38 -13.53 -1.77
CA LEU A 58 -20.93 -14.81 -2.32
C LEU A 58 -21.70 -16.01 -1.73
N LYS A 59 -22.11 -15.94 -0.44
CA LYS A 59 -22.94 -16.97 0.22
C LYS A 59 -24.28 -17.19 -0.50
N ILE A 60 -24.82 -16.17 -1.15
CA ILE A 60 -26.07 -16.23 -1.94
C ILE A 60 -25.83 -16.26 -3.46
N GLY A 61 -24.60 -16.50 -3.91
CA GLY A 61 -24.25 -16.65 -5.32
C GLY A 61 -24.13 -15.34 -6.10
N ARG A 62 -24.02 -14.19 -5.41
CA ARG A 62 -23.78 -12.86 -5.99
C ARG A 62 -22.30 -12.48 -5.93
N PHE A 63 -21.87 -11.62 -6.86
CA PHE A 63 -20.47 -11.19 -6.99
C PHE A 63 -20.26 -9.67 -6.86
N ASP A 64 -21.35 -8.94 -6.66
CA ASP A 64 -21.34 -7.53 -6.24
C ASP A 64 -21.12 -7.39 -4.73
N ILE A 65 -20.88 -6.17 -4.27
CA ILE A 65 -20.68 -5.81 -2.86
C ILE A 65 -21.88 -4.97 -2.40
N PRO A 66 -22.48 -5.26 -1.23
CA PRO A 66 -23.53 -4.41 -0.68
C PRO A 66 -23.00 -2.99 -0.40
N ALA A 67 -23.85 -1.98 -0.59
CA ALA A 67 -23.44 -0.58 -0.52
C ALA A 67 -22.87 -0.17 0.85
N GLU A 68 -23.33 -0.81 1.93
CA GLU A 68 -22.86 -0.56 3.30
C GLU A 68 -21.41 -1.00 3.56
N TYR A 69 -20.89 -1.96 2.78
CA TYR A 69 -19.50 -2.43 2.88
C TYR A 69 -18.57 -1.80 1.83
N ALA A 70 -19.13 -1.04 0.89
CA ALA A 70 -18.39 -0.51 -0.25
C ALA A 70 -17.58 0.75 0.13
N GLU A 71 -16.27 0.57 0.31
CA GLU A 71 -15.32 1.60 0.73
C GLU A 71 -14.19 1.73 -0.28
N GLY A 72 -14.01 2.91 -0.89
CA GLY A 72 -12.93 3.19 -1.85
C GLY A 72 -12.86 2.21 -3.04
N GLU A 73 -12.03 2.49 -4.05
CA GLU A 73 -11.79 1.58 -5.19
C GLU A 73 -13.04 0.98 -5.87
N ARG A 74 -14.16 1.71 -5.90
CA ARG A 74 -15.47 1.18 -6.31
C ARG A 74 -15.59 1.13 -7.83
N PHE A 75 -16.25 0.08 -8.32
CA PHE A 75 -16.64 -0.04 -9.72
C PHE A 75 -18.16 -0.10 -9.85
N TYR A 76 -18.76 0.86 -10.55
CA TYR A 76 -20.21 0.97 -10.71
C TYR A 76 -20.65 0.41 -12.06
N ARG A 77 -21.55 -0.58 -12.02
CA ARG A 77 -22.16 -1.14 -13.23
C ARG A 77 -23.56 -1.66 -12.92
N ASP A 78 -24.52 -1.31 -13.76
CA ASP A 78 -25.91 -1.80 -13.69
C ASP A 78 -26.54 -1.64 -12.29
N GLY A 79 -26.25 -0.52 -11.62
CA GLY A 79 -26.73 -0.20 -10.27
C GLY A 79 -26.07 -1.00 -9.14
N LYS A 80 -25.06 -1.82 -9.45
CA LYS A 80 -24.30 -2.63 -8.50
C LYS A 80 -22.89 -2.09 -8.32
N ILE A 81 -22.29 -2.42 -7.17
CA ILE A 81 -20.93 -2.05 -6.82
C ILE A 81 -20.05 -3.29 -6.86
N TYR A 82 -18.89 -3.18 -7.48
CA TYR A 82 -17.91 -4.25 -7.58
C TYR A 82 -16.54 -3.75 -7.12
N MET A 83 -15.69 -4.70 -6.70
CA MET A 83 -14.25 -4.50 -6.60
C MET A 83 -13.53 -5.37 -7.63
N TYR A 84 -12.31 -4.98 -8.01
CA TYR A 84 -11.52 -5.74 -8.99
C TYR A 84 -10.65 -6.84 -8.36
N TYR A 85 -10.40 -6.80 -7.05
CA TYR A 85 -9.60 -7.82 -6.37
C TYR A 85 -10.25 -9.20 -6.42
N GLY A 86 -9.40 -10.24 -6.38
CA GLY A 86 -9.85 -11.61 -6.31
C GLY A 86 -10.60 -11.93 -5.01
N VAL A 87 -11.44 -12.96 -5.05
CA VAL A 87 -12.33 -13.35 -3.94
C VAL A 87 -11.63 -14.20 -2.87
N PHE A 88 -10.39 -14.64 -3.09
CA PHE A 88 -9.71 -15.56 -2.17
C PHE A 88 -9.62 -15.04 -0.73
N PRO A 89 -9.24 -13.77 -0.45
CA PRO A 89 -9.23 -13.27 0.93
C PRO A 89 -10.60 -13.34 1.62
N ALA A 90 -11.70 -13.09 0.89
CA ALA A 90 -13.05 -13.28 1.40
C ALA A 90 -13.35 -14.74 1.77
N LEU A 91 -12.85 -15.71 0.99
CA LEU A 91 -13.01 -17.14 1.30
C LEU A 91 -12.29 -17.54 2.59
N VAL A 92 -11.10 -17.00 2.84
CA VAL A 92 -10.35 -17.22 4.09
C VAL A 92 -11.17 -16.75 5.29
N ARG A 93 -11.76 -15.56 5.19
CA ARG A 93 -12.64 -15.01 6.24
C ARG A 93 -13.86 -15.91 6.46
N GLY A 94 -14.45 -16.42 5.38
CA GLY A 94 -15.55 -17.40 5.46
C GLY A 94 -15.16 -18.67 6.22
N ILE A 95 -13.95 -19.19 6.01
CA ILE A 95 -13.44 -20.33 6.78
C ILE A 95 -13.28 -19.97 8.26
N ILE A 96 -12.77 -18.78 8.57
CA ILE A 96 -12.61 -18.33 9.96
C ILE A 96 -13.99 -18.16 10.64
N GLU A 97 -14.95 -17.53 9.95
CA GLU A 97 -16.33 -17.34 10.43
C GLU A 97 -17.04 -18.66 10.76
N LEU A 98 -16.75 -19.76 10.04
CA LEU A 98 -17.32 -21.07 10.34
C LEU A 98 -16.95 -21.60 11.73
N PHE A 99 -15.79 -21.21 12.25
CA PHE A 99 -15.31 -21.65 13.57
C PHE A 99 -15.49 -20.57 14.65
N PHE A 100 -15.52 -19.30 14.26
CA PHE A 100 -15.52 -18.16 15.16
C PHE A 100 -16.60 -17.15 14.73
N SER A 101 -17.87 -17.47 14.99
CA SER A 101 -18.98 -16.57 14.69
C SER A 101 -19.05 -15.40 15.68
N ARG A 102 -18.58 -14.22 15.26
CA ARG A 102 -18.79 -12.96 15.95
C ARG A 102 -19.18 -11.88 14.95
N GLY A 103 -20.33 -11.24 15.17
CA GLY A 103 -20.74 -10.09 14.38
C GLY A 103 -19.78 -8.92 14.60
N GLY A 104 -19.44 -8.20 13.52
CA GLY A 104 -18.67 -6.96 13.57
C GLY A 104 -17.14 -7.10 13.71
N THR A 105 -16.56 -8.29 13.61
CA THR A 105 -15.10 -8.49 13.67
C THR A 105 -14.44 -8.40 12.29
N ASP A 106 -13.36 -7.63 12.17
CA ASP A 106 -12.54 -7.59 10.96
C ASP A 106 -11.40 -8.62 11.05
N TRP A 107 -11.36 -9.52 10.09
CA TRP A 107 -10.36 -10.60 10.01
C TRP A 107 -9.11 -10.23 9.21
N SER A 108 -8.97 -8.98 8.76
CA SER A 108 -7.85 -8.50 7.91
C SER A 108 -6.48 -8.83 8.50
N ARG A 109 -6.25 -8.45 9.77
CA ARG A 109 -4.97 -8.64 10.47
C ARG A 109 -4.60 -10.11 10.63
N ILE A 110 -5.59 -10.96 10.93
CA ILE A 110 -5.40 -12.42 11.03
C ILE A 110 -5.10 -13.02 9.65
N SER A 111 -5.89 -12.65 8.65
CA SER A 111 -5.75 -13.13 7.27
C SER A 111 -4.36 -12.86 6.70
N ILE A 112 -3.87 -11.62 6.80
CA ILE A 112 -2.53 -11.27 6.29
C ILE A 112 -1.40 -11.94 7.09
N THR A 113 -1.58 -12.11 8.41
CA THR A 113 -0.63 -12.83 9.27
C THR A 113 -0.52 -14.29 8.86
N LEU A 114 -1.64 -14.95 8.57
CA LEU A 114 -1.66 -16.33 8.06
C LEU A 114 -0.93 -16.44 6.72
N ALA A 115 -1.16 -15.50 5.80
CA ALA A 115 -0.46 -15.46 4.53
C ALA A 115 1.07 -15.31 4.71
N ALA A 116 1.51 -14.42 5.59
CA ALA A 116 2.93 -14.24 5.91
C ALA A 116 3.58 -15.51 6.50
N ILE A 117 2.88 -16.22 7.39
CA ILE A 117 3.34 -17.51 7.94
C ILE A 117 3.50 -18.54 6.83
N ILE A 118 2.52 -18.64 5.91
CA ILE A 118 2.55 -19.57 4.78
C ILE A 118 3.75 -19.27 3.86
N ILE A 119 4.05 -17.99 3.59
CA ILE A 119 5.22 -17.58 2.80
C ILE A 119 6.49 -18.14 3.45
N VAL A 120 6.71 -17.86 4.73
CA VAL A 120 7.93 -18.26 5.45
C VAL A 120 8.08 -19.79 5.47
N ILE A 121 7.03 -20.53 5.84
CA ILE A 121 7.06 -21.99 5.89
C ILE A 121 7.38 -22.58 4.51
N SER A 122 6.70 -22.11 3.47
CA SER A 122 6.85 -22.65 2.11
C SER A 122 8.26 -22.39 1.58
N CYS A 123 8.78 -21.17 1.77
CA CYS A 123 10.12 -20.83 1.33
C CYS A 123 11.21 -21.58 2.10
N ILE A 124 11.11 -21.68 3.44
CA ILE A 124 12.07 -22.47 4.25
C ILE A 124 12.02 -23.94 3.82
N GLY A 125 10.83 -24.49 3.57
CA GLY A 125 10.64 -25.83 3.04
C GLY A 125 11.38 -26.02 1.72
N ALA A 126 11.15 -25.14 0.74
CA ALA A 126 11.80 -25.18 -0.57
C ALA A 126 13.34 -25.07 -0.45
N TYR A 127 13.82 -24.17 0.40
CA TYR A 127 15.24 -24.01 0.71
C TYR A 127 15.85 -25.29 1.30
N LEU A 128 15.26 -25.85 2.36
CA LEU A 128 15.79 -27.03 3.05
C LEU A 128 15.83 -28.25 2.12
N MET A 129 14.86 -28.37 1.21
CA MET A 129 14.85 -29.40 0.19
C MET A 129 16.04 -29.27 -0.76
N LEU A 130 16.30 -28.08 -1.29
CA LEU A 130 17.44 -27.86 -2.17
C LEU A 130 18.78 -28.02 -1.43
N ALA A 131 18.88 -27.43 -0.24
CA ALA A 131 20.05 -27.53 0.65
C ALA A 131 20.37 -28.97 1.07
N SER A 132 19.37 -29.86 1.12
CA SER A 132 19.56 -31.27 1.47
C SER A 132 20.46 -32.02 0.47
N ARG A 133 20.53 -31.56 -0.79
CA ARG A 133 21.34 -32.14 -1.86
C ARG A 133 22.83 -31.91 -1.70
N PHE A 134 23.21 -30.93 -0.89
CA PHE A 134 24.61 -30.58 -0.67
C PHE A 134 25.11 -31.18 0.64
N SER A 135 26.33 -31.72 0.60
CA SER A 135 27.03 -32.22 1.78
C SER A 135 27.41 -31.04 2.67
N SER A 136 27.02 -31.08 3.94
CA SER A 136 27.40 -30.06 4.92
C SER A 136 26.99 -30.45 6.33
N THR A 137 27.46 -29.68 7.30
CA THR A 137 27.08 -29.81 8.71
C THR A 137 25.61 -29.42 8.92
N LEU A 138 24.99 -30.01 9.94
CA LEU A 138 23.62 -29.66 10.34
C LEU A 138 23.54 -28.17 10.72
N PHE A 139 24.56 -27.67 11.42
CA PHE A 139 24.66 -26.26 11.81
C PHE A 139 24.58 -25.33 10.60
N ALA A 140 25.37 -25.57 9.55
CA ALA A 140 25.37 -24.71 8.37
C ALA A 140 24.00 -24.65 7.70
N LYS A 141 23.32 -25.80 7.54
CA LYS A 141 21.98 -25.86 6.96
C LYS A 141 20.98 -24.98 7.72
N TYR A 142 21.01 -25.03 9.06
CA TYR A 142 20.10 -24.22 9.88
C TYR A 142 20.52 -22.76 10.04
N TYR A 143 21.82 -22.47 10.01
CA TYR A 143 22.33 -21.10 9.99
C TYR A 143 21.82 -20.34 8.77
N TYR A 144 22.03 -20.91 7.58
CA TYR A 144 21.55 -20.32 6.33
C TYR A 144 20.02 -20.37 6.22
N ALA A 145 19.34 -21.39 6.78
CA ALA A 145 17.87 -21.39 6.88
C ALA A 145 17.35 -20.20 7.72
N GLY A 146 17.99 -19.92 8.85
CA GLY A 146 17.62 -18.82 9.74
C GLY A 146 17.84 -17.46 9.09
N LEU A 147 19.00 -17.25 8.46
CA LEU A 147 19.27 -16.03 7.68
C LEU A 147 18.26 -15.86 6.54
N PHE A 148 17.96 -16.93 5.82
CA PHE A 148 16.98 -16.91 4.73
C PHE A 148 15.57 -16.56 5.24
N ALA A 149 15.14 -17.19 6.34
CA ALA A 149 13.87 -16.89 6.98
C ALA A 149 13.76 -15.43 7.43
N LEU A 150 14.79 -14.92 8.11
CA LEU A 150 14.86 -13.51 8.53
C LEU A 150 14.84 -12.57 7.32
N SER A 151 15.50 -12.92 6.23
CA SER A 151 15.59 -12.06 5.05
C SER A 151 14.29 -12.04 4.23
N ILE A 152 13.60 -13.18 4.08
CA ILE A 152 12.23 -13.20 3.52
C ILE A 152 11.30 -12.37 4.37
N THR A 153 11.45 -12.47 5.68
CA THR A 153 10.51 -11.88 6.61
C THR A 153 10.69 -10.37 6.71
N PHE A 154 11.92 -9.94 7.01
CA PHE A 154 12.25 -8.58 7.38
C PHE A 154 13.06 -7.84 6.32
N GLY A 155 13.57 -8.52 5.31
CA GLY A 155 14.38 -7.96 4.22
C GLY A 155 13.69 -8.00 2.85
N SER A 156 12.36 -8.03 2.83
CA SER A 156 11.52 -8.22 1.64
C SER A 156 10.24 -7.39 1.74
N PRO A 157 9.45 -7.31 0.65
CA PRO A 157 8.15 -6.65 0.67
C PRO A 157 7.16 -7.18 1.70
N VAL A 158 7.36 -8.40 2.21
CA VAL A 158 6.52 -8.97 3.29
C VAL A 158 6.44 -8.03 4.49
N ILE A 159 7.54 -7.38 4.90
CA ILE A 159 7.53 -6.55 6.10
C ILE A 159 6.67 -5.29 5.93
N PHE A 160 6.70 -4.66 4.76
CA PHE A 160 5.88 -3.47 4.53
C PHE A 160 4.45 -3.83 4.14
N LEU A 161 4.19 -4.97 3.49
CA LEU A 161 2.82 -5.47 3.30
C LEU A 161 2.18 -5.82 4.65
N LEU A 162 2.97 -6.21 5.67
CA LEU A 162 2.51 -6.35 7.05
C LEU A 162 2.30 -5.01 7.77
N SER A 163 2.70 -3.89 7.16
CA SER A 163 2.65 -2.59 7.82
C SER A 163 1.23 -2.10 8.07
N CYS A 164 0.29 -2.45 7.20
CA CYS A 164 -1.14 -2.17 7.33
C CYS A 164 -1.91 -3.23 6.56
N ALA A 165 -2.99 -3.77 7.13
CA ALA A 165 -3.72 -4.89 6.55
C ALA A 165 -4.92 -4.41 5.72
N TYR A 166 -4.76 -3.31 5.00
CA TYR A 166 -5.77 -2.79 4.07
C TYR A 166 -5.84 -3.62 2.79
N ILE A 167 -6.94 -3.45 2.05
CA ILE A 167 -7.40 -4.39 1.00
C ILE A 167 -6.33 -4.78 -0.04
N TYR A 168 -5.48 -3.84 -0.46
CA TYR A 168 -4.47 -4.06 -1.50
C TYR A 168 -3.38 -5.02 -1.01
N ASP A 169 -2.95 -4.86 0.24
CA ASP A 169 -1.81 -5.57 0.81
C ASP A 169 -2.21 -6.99 1.22
N GLU A 170 -3.44 -7.18 1.69
CA GLU A 170 -4.01 -8.50 1.92
C GLU A 170 -4.05 -9.33 0.62
N ALA A 171 -4.52 -8.73 -0.49
CA ALA A 171 -4.52 -9.38 -1.80
C ALA A 171 -3.09 -9.73 -2.28
N MET A 172 -2.13 -8.82 -2.10
CA MET A 172 -0.74 -9.07 -2.47
C MET A 172 -0.10 -10.18 -1.66
N MET A 173 -0.30 -10.16 -0.35
CA MET A 173 0.26 -11.14 0.55
C MET A 173 -0.23 -12.55 0.22
N TRP A 174 -1.53 -12.71 -0.04
CA TRP A 174 -2.09 -14.02 -0.43
C TRP A 174 -1.61 -14.49 -1.80
N GLY A 175 -1.47 -13.59 -2.77
CA GLY A 175 -0.91 -13.91 -4.08
C GLY A 175 0.52 -14.45 -3.95
N LEU A 176 1.35 -13.75 -3.19
CA LEU A 176 2.73 -14.17 -2.90
C LEU A 176 2.78 -15.48 -2.11
N ALA A 177 1.90 -15.67 -1.11
CA ALA A 177 1.81 -16.91 -0.33
C ALA A 177 1.53 -18.12 -1.20
N TRP A 178 0.56 -18.03 -2.10
CA TRP A 178 0.22 -19.13 -3.00
C TRP A 178 1.31 -19.41 -4.03
N THR A 179 2.01 -18.39 -4.52
CA THR A 179 3.19 -18.60 -5.36
C THR A 179 4.34 -19.28 -4.59
N CYS A 180 4.54 -18.96 -3.30
CA CYS A 180 5.54 -19.64 -2.47
C CYS A 180 5.17 -21.11 -2.21
N VAL A 181 3.89 -21.41 -1.95
CA VAL A 181 3.38 -22.79 -1.84
C VAL A 181 3.59 -23.53 -3.16
N PHE A 182 3.30 -22.88 -4.29
CA PHE A 182 3.55 -23.42 -5.63
C PHE A 182 5.02 -23.76 -5.83
N THR A 183 5.95 -22.85 -5.49
CA THR A 183 7.39 -23.10 -5.59
C THR A 183 7.81 -24.30 -4.75
N TRP A 184 7.33 -24.41 -3.50
CA TRP A 184 7.62 -25.56 -2.65
C TRP A 184 7.09 -26.88 -3.23
N ALA A 185 5.84 -26.89 -3.71
CA ALA A 185 5.23 -28.07 -4.31
C ALA A 185 5.94 -28.48 -5.62
N PHE A 186 6.32 -27.50 -6.45
CA PHE A 186 7.06 -27.73 -7.69
C PHE A 186 8.44 -28.34 -7.41
N MET A 187 9.19 -27.75 -6.48
CA MET A 187 10.49 -28.29 -6.05
C MET A 187 10.34 -29.68 -5.43
N SER A 188 9.23 -29.95 -4.75
CA SER A 188 8.91 -31.28 -4.24
C SER A 188 8.68 -32.31 -5.33
N ILE A 189 8.06 -31.94 -6.45
CA ILE A 189 7.95 -32.80 -7.62
C ILE A 189 9.35 -33.04 -8.19
N VAL A 190 10.09 -31.98 -8.51
CA VAL A 190 11.41 -32.05 -9.16
C VAL A 190 12.41 -32.91 -8.40
N TYR A 191 12.41 -32.86 -7.06
CA TYR A 191 13.39 -33.60 -6.24
C TYR A 191 12.85 -34.89 -5.62
N SER A 192 11.60 -35.26 -5.90
CA SER A 192 11.06 -36.55 -5.51
C SER A 192 11.60 -37.66 -6.43
N LYS A 193 11.67 -38.90 -5.93
CA LYS A 193 11.94 -40.07 -6.78
C LYS A 193 10.73 -40.46 -7.63
N ASN A 194 9.54 -40.29 -7.05
CA ASN A 194 8.26 -40.64 -7.64
C ASN A 194 7.29 -39.48 -7.44
N ILE A 195 6.54 -39.15 -8.49
CA ILE A 195 5.57 -38.06 -8.45
C ILE A 195 4.35 -38.49 -7.64
N ASN A 196 3.94 -37.65 -6.69
CA ASN A 196 2.80 -37.88 -5.80
C ASN A 196 1.62 -36.98 -6.21
N ASN A 197 0.45 -37.59 -6.46
CA ASN A 197 -0.77 -36.87 -6.84
C ASN A 197 -1.23 -35.84 -5.79
N LYS A 198 -0.92 -36.05 -4.50
CA LYS A 198 -1.21 -35.06 -3.46
C LYS A 198 -0.42 -33.77 -3.66
N ILE A 199 0.84 -33.88 -4.09
CA ILE A 199 1.71 -32.72 -4.33
C ILE A 199 1.29 -32.02 -5.64
N LEU A 200 0.88 -32.78 -6.66
CA LEU A 200 0.29 -32.22 -7.88
C LEU A 200 -1.01 -31.46 -7.59
N PHE A 201 -1.86 -32.00 -6.72
CA PHE A 201 -3.06 -31.30 -6.26
C PHE A 201 -2.70 -29.98 -5.57
N ILE A 202 -1.73 -29.99 -4.65
CA ILE A 202 -1.27 -28.78 -3.95
C ILE A 202 -0.72 -27.76 -4.96
N LEU A 203 0.10 -28.20 -5.92
CA LEU A 203 0.63 -27.35 -6.98
C LEU A 203 -0.49 -26.72 -7.82
N SER A 204 -1.49 -27.53 -8.20
CA SER A 204 -2.63 -27.10 -9.01
C SER A 204 -3.49 -26.07 -8.27
N ILE A 205 -3.90 -26.41 -7.04
CA ILE A 205 -4.78 -25.56 -6.24
C ILE A 205 -4.08 -24.26 -5.83
N SER A 206 -2.77 -24.27 -5.55
CA SER A 206 -2.04 -23.04 -5.23
C SER A 206 -2.01 -22.08 -6.43
N SER A 207 -1.85 -22.60 -7.65
CA SER A 207 -1.96 -21.79 -8.87
C SER A 207 -3.37 -21.21 -9.05
N GLY A 208 -4.40 -22.03 -8.81
CA GLY A 208 -5.79 -21.59 -8.83
C GLY A 208 -6.12 -20.54 -7.77
N PHE A 209 -5.61 -20.67 -6.56
CA PHE A 209 -5.80 -19.68 -5.49
C PHE A 209 -5.01 -18.41 -5.71
N ALA A 210 -3.82 -18.48 -6.33
CA ALA A 210 -3.12 -17.30 -6.84
C ALA A 210 -4.02 -16.53 -7.83
N LEU A 211 -4.67 -17.22 -8.79
CA LEU A 211 -5.63 -16.61 -9.73
C LEU A 211 -6.81 -15.94 -9.02
N LEU A 212 -7.43 -16.64 -8.07
CA LEU A 212 -8.54 -16.12 -7.27
C LEU A 212 -8.14 -15.01 -6.31
N THR A 213 -6.85 -14.68 -6.21
CA THR A 213 -6.34 -13.54 -5.44
C THR A 213 -5.96 -12.38 -6.38
N ARG A 214 -5.04 -12.62 -7.31
CA ARG A 214 -4.53 -11.68 -8.31
C ARG A 214 -4.01 -12.43 -9.53
N ILE A 215 -4.46 -12.05 -10.72
CA ILE A 215 -4.01 -12.66 -11.98
C ILE A 215 -2.49 -12.57 -12.19
N THR A 216 -1.83 -11.51 -11.72
CA THR A 216 -0.38 -11.33 -11.89
C THR A 216 0.43 -12.46 -11.27
N PHE A 217 0.04 -12.96 -10.09
CA PHE A 217 0.69 -14.12 -9.47
C PHE A 217 0.37 -15.44 -10.20
N PHE A 218 -0.85 -15.59 -10.74
CA PHE A 218 -1.18 -16.76 -11.58
C PHE A 218 -0.35 -16.83 -12.87
N LEU A 219 -0.08 -15.68 -13.50
CA LEU A 219 0.78 -15.62 -14.69
C LEU A 219 2.20 -16.13 -14.40
N SER A 220 2.67 -16.04 -13.14
CA SER A 220 3.95 -16.59 -12.72
C SER A 220 3.99 -18.12 -12.63
N THR A 221 2.86 -18.76 -12.34
CA THR A 221 2.78 -20.21 -12.10
C THR A 221 2.32 -21.00 -13.33
N MET A 222 1.50 -20.39 -14.19
CA MET A 222 0.88 -21.07 -15.33
C MET A 222 1.87 -21.66 -16.34
N PRO A 223 2.93 -20.95 -16.80
CA PRO A 223 3.89 -21.54 -17.75
C PRO A 223 4.59 -22.79 -17.21
N ALA A 224 4.86 -22.85 -15.91
CA ALA A 224 5.44 -24.03 -15.27
C ALA A 224 4.47 -25.24 -15.24
N ILE A 225 3.16 -25.02 -15.05
CA ILE A 225 2.14 -26.09 -15.17
C ILE A 225 2.03 -26.59 -16.61
N MET A 226 2.03 -25.68 -17.59
CA MET A 226 1.98 -26.04 -19.01
C MET A 226 3.20 -26.89 -19.40
N LEU A 227 4.39 -26.50 -18.94
CA LEU A 227 5.61 -27.29 -19.15
C LEU A 227 5.49 -28.68 -18.54
N LEU A 228 5.09 -28.81 -17.27
CA LEU A 228 4.91 -30.12 -16.63
C LEU A 228 3.93 -31.00 -17.39
N THR A 229 2.85 -30.41 -17.90
CA THR A 229 1.86 -31.11 -18.73
C THR A 229 2.48 -31.62 -20.02
N CYS A 230 3.22 -30.77 -20.74
CA CYS A 230 3.95 -31.16 -21.95
C CYS A 230 4.92 -32.31 -21.66
N VAL A 231 5.69 -32.22 -20.57
CA VAL A 231 6.65 -33.25 -20.19
C VAL A 231 5.95 -34.57 -19.85
N PHE A 232 4.84 -34.55 -19.10
CA PHE A 232 4.07 -35.78 -18.78
C PHE A 232 3.48 -36.46 -20.02
N ILE A 233 2.99 -35.67 -20.98
CA ILE A 233 2.47 -36.20 -22.25
C ILE A 233 3.61 -36.82 -23.06
N LEU A 234 4.73 -36.10 -23.20
CA LEU A 234 5.90 -36.56 -23.95
C LEU A 234 6.52 -37.83 -23.36
N GLU A 235 6.57 -37.99 -22.04
CA GLU A 235 7.16 -39.17 -21.39
C GLU A 235 6.45 -40.49 -21.76
N ILE A 236 5.16 -40.41 -22.11
CA ILE A 236 4.29 -41.58 -22.34
C ILE A 236 4.05 -41.87 -23.81
N LEU A 237 4.05 -40.85 -24.67
CA LEU A 237 3.84 -41.05 -26.10
C LEU A 237 5.00 -41.88 -26.71
N PRO A 238 4.76 -43.08 -27.27
CA PRO A 238 5.83 -43.91 -27.84
C PRO A 238 6.63 -43.21 -28.93
N ILE A 239 5.96 -42.34 -29.70
CA ILE A 239 6.53 -41.55 -30.80
C ILE A 239 7.59 -40.56 -30.30
N SER A 240 7.47 -40.04 -29.08
CA SER A 240 8.43 -39.06 -28.53
C SER A 240 9.83 -39.65 -28.37
N ARG A 241 9.93 -40.97 -28.14
CA ARG A 241 11.22 -41.69 -28.01
C ARG A 241 11.93 -41.89 -29.35
N ASN A 242 11.18 -41.81 -30.46
CA ASN A 242 11.70 -41.93 -31.81
C ASN A 242 12.08 -40.55 -32.41
N LEU A 243 11.51 -39.47 -31.89
CA LEU A 243 11.86 -38.10 -32.28
C LEU A 243 13.10 -37.63 -31.52
N LYS A 244 14.22 -37.46 -32.24
CA LYS A 244 15.53 -37.06 -31.66
C LYS A 244 15.43 -35.81 -30.76
N LEU A 245 14.64 -34.82 -31.18
CA LEU A 245 14.39 -33.59 -30.41
C LEU A 245 13.66 -33.86 -29.09
N ALA A 246 12.56 -34.61 -29.13
CA ALA A 246 11.77 -34.92 -27.93
C ALA A 246 12.54 -35.81 -26.95
N LYS A 247 13.29 -36.80 -27.45
CA LYS A 247 14.19 -37.61 -26.63
C LYS A 247 15.28 -36.77 -25.96
N SER A 248 15.98 -35.92 -26.72
CA SER A 248 17.03 -35.04 -26.17
C SER A 248 16.48 -34.08 -25.10
N PHE A 249 15.26 -33.57 -25.32
CA PHE A 249 14.56 -32.73 -24.35
C PHE A 249 14.19 -33.51 -23.08
N LEU A 250 13.60 -34.70 -23.19
CA LEU A 250 13.26 -35.56 -22.04
C LEU A 250 14.49 -35.99 -21.24
N ASP A 251 15.58 -36.35 -21.92
CA ASP A 251 16.86 -36.71 -21.29
C ASP A 251 17.42 -35.50 -20.50
N TRP A 252 17.36 -34.30 -21.08
CA TRP A 252 17.79 -33.06 -20.41
C TRP A 252 16.89 -32.68 -19.22
N VAL A 253 15.58 -32.88 -19.35
CA VAL A 253 14.61 -32.59 -18.30
C VAL A 253 14.67 -33.60 -17.14
N SER A 254 15.10 -34.85 -17.40
CA SER A 254 15.37 -35.90 -16.40
C SER A 254 14.27 -36.04 -15.33
N MET A 255 13.05 -36.39 -15.75
CA MET A 255 11.88 -36.44 -14.87
C MET A 255 11.90 -37.58 -13.83
N PRO A 256 11.34 -37.35 -12.63
CA PRO A 256 10.95 -38.43 -11.73
C PRO A 256 9.91 -39.35 -12.37
N LYS A 257 9.91 -40.62 -11.97
CA LYS A 257 8.96 -41.60 -12.50
C LYS A 257 7.53 -41.28 -12.03
N LEU A 258 6.58 -41.46 -12.94
CA LEU A 258 5.16 -41.40 -12.62
C LEU A 258 4.78 -42.64 -11.80
N SER A 259 4.21 -42.42 -10.61
CA SER A 259 3.73 -43.50 -9.74
C SER A 259 2.33 -43.98 -10.11
N THR A 260 1.59 -43.19 -10.90
CA THR A 260 0.20 -43.45 -11.30
C THR A 260 -0.01 -43.27 -12.80
N PRO A 261 -1.08 -43.86 -13.37
CA PRO A 261 -1.44 -43.66 -14.77
C PRO A 261 -1.59 -42.18 -15.14
N LEU A 262 -1.25 -41.83 -16.39
CA LEU A 262 -1.24 -40.45 -16.88
C LEU A 262 -2.52 -39.69 -16.59
N TRP A 263 -3.68 -40.30 -16.84
CA TRP A 263 -4.96 -39.63 -16.67
C TRP A 263 -5.20 -39.22 -15.21
N LYS A 264 -4.77 -40.03 -14.22
CA LYS A 264 -4.86 -39.65 -12.79
C LYS A 264 -3.92 -38.49 -12.46
N THR A 265 -2.72 -38.51 -13.02
CA THR A 265 -1.72 -37.43 -12.88
C THR A 265 -2.23 -36.13 -13.48
N LEU A 266 -2.77 -36.18 -14.70
CA LEU A 266 -3.35 -35.03 -15.39
C LEU A 266 -4.60 -34.51 -14.67
N LEU A 267 -5.47 -35.39 -14.18
CA LEU A 267 -6.61 -34.99 -13.35
C LEU A 267 -6.15 -34.28 -12.07
N ALA A 268 -5.14 -34.82 -11.37
CA ALA A 268 -4.60 -34.18 -10.16
C ALA A 268 -3.97 -32.81 -10.45
N LEU A 269 -3.38 -32.63 -11.63
CA LEU A 269 -2.75 -31.36 -12.04
C LEU A 269 -3.75 -30.33 -12.59
N TRP A 270 -4.77 -30.75 -13.33
CA TRP A 270 -5.65 -29.83 -14.06
C TRP A 270 -7.01 -29.63 -13.42
N LEU A 271 -7.62 -30.65 -12.78
CA LEU A 271 -8.97 -30.52 -12.26
C LEU A 271 -9.11 -29.37 -11.23
N PRO A 272 -8.23 -29.23 -10.21
CA PRO A 272 -8.36 -28.14 -9.23
C PRO A 272 -8.18 -26.76 -9.87
N LEU A 273 -7.19 -26.64 -10.77
CA LEU A 273 -6.93 -25.41 -11.50
C LEU A 273 -8.09 -25.02 -12.42
N LEU A 274 -8.64 -25.97 -13.20
CA LEU A 274 -9.76 -25.71 -14.09
C LEU A 274 -11.00 -25.25 -13.31
N LEU A 275 -11.28 -25.82 -12.14
CA LEU A 275 -12.36 -25.35 -11.27
C LEU A 275 -12.15 -23.88 -10.85
N CYS A 276 -10.91 -23.51 -10.47
CA CYS A 276 -10.59 -22.12 -10.12
C CYS A 276 -10.68 -21.19 -11.33
N ILE A 277 -10.22 -21.62 -12.50
CA ILE A 277 -10.34 -20.86 -13.76
C ILE A 277 -11.82 -20.65 -14.09
N SER A 278 -12.63 -21.70 -14.12
CA SER A 278 -14.07 -21.60 -14.38
C SER A 278 -14.77 -20.65 -13.41
N PHE A 279 -14.41 -20.71 -12.13
CA PHE A 279 -14.93 -19.80 -11.11
C PHE A 279 -14.51 -18.34 -11.36
N GLN A 280 -13.24 -18.09 -11.68
CA GLN A 280 -12.75 -16.75 -12.03
C GLN A 280 -13.41 -16.20 -13.30
N LEU A 281 -13.58 -17.01 -14.34
CA LEU A 281 -14.26 -16.60 -15.58
C LEU A 281 -15.71 -16.20 -15.30
N LYS A 282 -16.40 -16.93 -14.42
CA LYS A 282 -17.74 -16.57 -13.96
C LYS A 282 -17.74 -15.24 -13.22
N ILE A 283 -16.83 -15.05 -12.26
CA ILE A 283 -16.67 -13.78 -11.52
C ILE A 283 -16.46 -12.61 -12.49
N ASN A 284 -15.56 -12.77 -13.46
CA ASN A 284 -15.25 -11.74 -14.44
C ASN A 284 -16.45 -11.42 -15.35
N TYR A 285 -17.20 -12.44 -15.78
CA TYR A 285 -18.42 -12.23 -16.56
C TYR A 285 -19.47 -11.44 -15.77
N GLU A 286 -19.69 -11.79 -14.51
CA GLU A 286 -20.66 -11.11 -13.64
C GLU A 286 -20.24 -9.66 -13.36
N ARG A 287 -18.95 -9.42 -13.07
CA ARG A 287 -18.42 -8.08 -12.81
C ARG A 287 -18.39 -7.20 -14.07
N TRP A 288 -17.92 -7.75 -15.19
CA TRP A 288 -17.50 -6.93 -16.35
C TRP A 288 -18.27 -7.22 -17.65
N GLY A 289 -19.06 -8.28 -17.69
CA GLY A 289 -19.81 -8.73 -18.87
C GLY A 289 -18.96 -9.53 -19.84
N HIS A 290 -17.70 -9.78 -19.47
CA HIS A 290 -16.74 -10.51 -20.29
C HIS A 290 -15.82 -11.36 -19.41
N PRO A 291 -15.67 -12.67 -19.69
CA PRO A 291 -14.97 -13.59 -18.79
C PRO A 291 -13.44 -13.35 -18.74
N LEU A 292 -12.87 -12.68 -19.76
CA LEU A 292 -11.42 -12.42 -19.84
C LEU A 292 -11.02 -10.99 -19.44
N ILE A 293 -11.97 -10.16 -19.01
CA ILE A 293 -11.65 -8.83 -18.47
C ILE A 293 -11.47 -8.96 -16.97
N PHE A 294 -10.34 -8.48 -16.43
CA PHE A 294 -10.04 -8.58 -14.99
C PHE A 294 -10.22 -7.26 -14.24
N LYS A 295 -10.07 -6.14 -14.95
CA LYS A 295 -10.29 -4.79 -14.45
C LYS A 295 -10.77 -3.93 -15.62
N ASN A 296 -11.88 -3.22 -15.44
CA ASN A 296 -12.41 -2.32 -16.48
C ASN A 296 -12.52 -0.89 -15.92
N PHE A 297 -11.58 -0.03 -16.33
CA PHE A 297 -11.49 1.36 -15.86
C PHE A 297 -12.70 2.22 -16.25
N LYS A 298 -13.50 1.81 -17.25
CA LYS A 298 -14.75 2.50 -17.61
C LYS A 298 -15.73 2.58 -16.43
N TYR A 299 -15.73 1.57 -15.57
CA TYR A 299 -16.64 1.51 -14.41
C TYR A 299 -16.00 2.05 -13.13
N TYR A 300 -14.72 2.45 -13.17
CA TYR A 300 -13.97 2.81 -11.98
C TYR A 300 -14.39 4.19 -11.47
N GLU A 301 -14.75 4.30 -10.19
CA GLU A 301 -15.25 5.53 -9.59
C GLU A 301 -14.31 6.73 -9.78
N ASN A 302 -13.01 6.56 -9.51
CA ASN A 302 -12.06 7.67 -9.64
C ASN A 302 -11.90 8.11 -11.10
N ALA A 303 -12.00 7.18 -12.04
CA ALA A 303 -12.02 7.49 -13.47
C ALA A 303 -13.30 8.21 -13.91
N LEU A 304 -14.44 7.91 -13.28
CA LEU A 304 -15.70 8.64 -13.50
C LEU A 304 -15.67 10.05 -12.91
N ARG A 305 -14.92 10.26 -11.81
CA ARG A 305 -14.73 11.56 -11.17
C ARG A 305 -13.76 12.45 -11.93
N ASP A 306 -12.72 11.88 -12.55
CA ASP A 306 -11.76 12.58 -13.41
C ASP A 306 -11.68 11.93 -14.80
N PRO A 307 -12.46 12.41 -15.78
CA PRO A 307 -12.40 11.92 -17.16
C PRO A 307 -11.02 12.10 -17.83
N GLY A 308 -10.19 13.03 -17.34
CA GLY A 308 -8.82 13.22 -17.83
C GLY A 308 -7.95 11.99 -17.60
N SER A 309 -8.13 11.31 -16.47
CA SER A 309 -7.43 10.06 -16.15
C SER A 309 -7.72 8.92 -17.13
N LEU A 310 -8.95 8.84 -17.66
CA LEU A 310 -9.32 7.85 -18.69
C LEU A 310 -8.64 8.15 -20.02
N ILE A 311 -8.57 9.42 -20.42
CA ILE A 311 -7.88 9.84 -21.64
C ILE A 311 -6.38 9.54 -21.53
N LEU A 312 -5.77 9.80 -20.38
CA LEU A 312 -4.37 9.44 -20.11
C LEU A 312 -4.17 7.93 -20.16
N PHE A 313 -5.05 7.14 -19.55
CA PHE A 313 -5.03 5.68 -19.62
C PHE A 313 -5.06 5.17 -21.07
N GLU A 314 -6.00 5.65 -21.89
CA GLU A 314 -6.11 5.26 -23.30
C GLU A 314 -4.88 5.70 -24.12
N ARG A 315 -4.43 6.95 -23.97
CA ARG A 315 -3.25 7.48 -24.66
C ARG A 315 -1.96 6.76 -24.28
N SER A 316 -1.87 6.24 -23.06
CA SER A 316 -0.70 5.50 -22.58
C SER A 316 -0.61 4.08 -23.15
N GLY A 317 -1.63 3.61 -23.88
CA GLY A 317 -1.71 2.25 -24.43
C GLY A 317 -2.53 1.27 -23.58
N GLY A 318 -3.37 1.76 -22.68
CA GLY A 318 -4.26 0.95 -21.85
C GLY A 318 -3.53 0.16 -20.75
N PHE A 319 -4.14 -0.91 -20.24
CA PHE A 319 -3.66 -1.60 -19.03
C PHE A 319 -2.28 -2.23 -19.19
N LEU A 320 -1.99 -2.85 -20.33
CA LEU A 320 -0.72 -3.51 -20.63
C LEU A 320 -0.09 -2.86 -21.86
N ASN A 321 1.11 -2.32 -21.71
CA ASN A 321 1.90 -1.79 -22.80
C ASN A 321 3.39 -2.04 -22.53
N PHE A 322 4.02 -2.86 -23.37
CA PHE A 322 5.43 -3.21 -23.23
C PHE A 322 6.39 -2.06 -23.53
N SER A 323 5.91 -0.95 -24.11
CA SER A 323 6.74 0.25 -24.27
C SER A 323 7.12 0.90 -22.94
N ARG A 324 6.44 0.53 -21.82
CA ARG A 324 6.71 1.05 -20.46
C ARG A 324 7.85 0.34 -19.73
N ILE A 325 8.28 -0.83 -20.22
CA ILE A 325 9.28 -1.66 -19.54
C ILE A 325 10.54 -0.86 -19.18
N PRO A 326 11.12 -0.02 -20.07
CA PRO A 326 12.30 0.76 -19.71
C PRO A 326 12.07 1.70 -18.53
N GLU A 327 10.97 2.45 -18.53
CA GLU A 327 10.64 3.41 -17.47
C GLU A 327 10.29 2.72 -16.15
N GLU A 328 9.50 1.65 -16.18
CA GLU A 328 9.18 0.87 -14.98
C GLU A 328 10.41 0.13 -14.44
N PHE A 329 11.31 -0.31 -15.32
CA PHE A 329 12.59 -0.88 -14.90
C PHE A 329 13.42 0.15 -14.14
N LEU A 330 13.52 1.39 -14.64
CA LEU A 330 14.21 2.46 -13.92
C LEU A 330 13.57 2.69 -12.54
N TYR A 331 12.24 2.79 -12.48
CA TYR A 331 11.50 2.99 -11.24
C TYR A 331 11.76 1.88 -10.21
N TYR A 332 11.68 0.61 -10.60
CA TYR A 332 11.79 -0.50 -9.65
C TYR A 332 13.22 -0.94 -9.37
N PHE A 333 14.21 -0.58 -10.19
CA PHE A 333 15.56 -1.11 -10.06
C PHE A 333 16.65 -0.06 -9.84
N ILE A 334 16.41 1.23 -10.10
CA ILE A 334 17.47 2.24 -10.03
C ILE A 334 17.25 3.19 -8.84
N PRO A 335 18.10 3.13 -7.80
CA PRO A 335 18.04 4.10 -6.70
C PRO A 335 18.53 5.48 -7.13
N THR A 336 17.73 6.51 -6.83
CA THR A 336 18.08 7.93 -6.95
C THR A 336 18.35 8.58 -5.58
N LYS A 337 18.91 9.80 -5.56
CA LYS A 337 19.18 10.56 -4.32
C LYS A 337 17.91 10.85 -3.50
N ASN A 338 16.74 10.95 -4.14
CA ASN A 338 15.47 11.22 -3.48
C ASN A 338 15.06 10.12 -2.48
N HIS A 339 15.56 8.89 -2.65
CA HIS A 339 15.24 7.77 -1.78
C HIS A 339 16.05 7.75 -0.48
N PHE A 340 17.00 8.68 -0.30
CA PHE A 340 17.85 8.75 0.88
C PHE A 340 17.60 10.05 1.65
N SER A 341 17.52 9.95 2.97
CA SER A 341 17.36 11.07 3.89
C SER A 341 18.57 11.19 4.82
N LYS A 342 18.80 12.40 5.34
CA LYS A 342 19.76 12.63 6.43
C LYS A 342 19.16 12.36 7.81
N GLU A 343 17.85 12.23 7.88
CA GLU A 343 17.06 11.96 9.08
C GLU A 343 16.66 10.48 9.09
N PHE A 344 16.60 9.88 10.27
CA PHE A 344 16.14 8.52 10.48
C PHE A 344 14.68 8.37 9.95
N PRO A 345 14.36 7.32 9.17
CA PRO A 345 15.11 6.07 9.02
C PRO A 345 16.10 6.05 7.83
N TYR A 346 16.55 7.22 7.35
CA TYR A 346 17.52 7.43 6.27
C TYR A 346 17.11 6.95 4.87
N ILE A 347 15.99 6.25 4.76
CA ILE A 347 15.36 5.85 3.51
C ILE A 347 14.00 6.52 3.43
N LYS A 348 13.68 7.09 2.27
CA LYS A 348 12.45 7.82 2.00
C LYS A 348 11.72 7.22 0.81
N ILE A 349 10.42 7.03 0.95
CA ILE A 349 9.51 6.73 -0.15
C ILE A 349 9.30 8.05 -0.89
N ALA A 350 9.73 8.11 -2.15
CA ALA A 350 9.78 9.36 -2.90
C ALA A 350 9.39 9.11 -4.36
N PRO A 351 8.95 10.16 -5.08
CA PRO A 351 8.82 10.07 -6.53
C PRO A 351 10.21 9.89 -7.17
N TYR A 352 10.24 9.17 -8.28
CA TYR A 352 11.46 8.97 -9.04
C TYR A 352 12.02 10.31 -9.56
N ASP A 353 13.34 10.45 -9.54
CA ASP A 353 14.00 11.68 -9.98
C ASP A 353 14.17 11.71 -11.50
N ASN A 354 13.28 12.44 -12.17
CA ASN A 354 13.27 12.57 -13.63
C ASN A 354 14.39 13.44 -14.20
N SER A 355 15.20 14.09 -13.35
CA SER A 355 16.42 14.75 -13.82
C SER A 355 17.49 13.74 -14.26
N VAL A 356 17.43 12.51 -13.74
CA VAL A 356 18.41 11.45 -14.04
C VAL A 356 18.10 10.78 -15.38
N PHE A 357 16.83 10.52 -15.67
CA PHE A 357 16.37 9.94 -16.92
C PHE A 357 15.10 10.68 -17.39
N LYS A 358 15.07 11.09 -18.66
CA LYS A 358 13.88 11.70 -19.28
C LYS A 358 12.77 10.66 -19.43
N ILE A 359 12.03 10.42 -18.36
CA ILE A 359 10.87 9.51 -18.33
C ILE A 359 9.69 10.20 -19.00
N ASN A 360 9.04 9.49 -19.93
CA ASN A 360 7.82 9.98 -20.56
C ASN A 360 6.64 9.76 -19.60
N TRP A 361 6.18 10.83 -18.96
CA TRP A 361 5.07 10.81 -18.00
C TRP A 361 3.74 10.30 -18.58
N VAL A 362 3.58 10.22 -19.90
CA VAL A 362 2.41 9.57 -20.50
C VAL A 362 2.31 8.10 -20.05
N HIS A 363 3.43 7.47 -19.69
CA HIS A 363 3.48 6.06 -19.31
C HIS A 363 3.39 5.80 -17.81
N ILE A 364 3.59 6.80 -16.95
CA ILE A 364 3.54 6.66 -15.49
C ILE A 364 2.55 7.65 -14.91
N TYR A 365 1.60 7.16 -14.11
CA TYR A 365 0.63 8.02 -13.44
C TYR A 365 1.35 9.08 -12.58
N PRO A 366 1.06 10.39 -12.76
CA PRO A 366 1.71 11.43 -12.00
C PRO A 366 1.38 11.26 -10.51
N ASN A 367 2.40 11.33 -9.65
CA ASN A 367 2.37 11.16 -8.18
C ASN A 367 2.68 9.76 -7.62
N GLU A 368 3.10 8.79 -8.43
CA GLU A 368 3.52 7.49 -7.88
C GLU A 368 4.86 7.61 -7.12
N THR A 369 4.85 7.14 -5.87
CA THR A 369 6.01 7.13 -4.97
C THR A 369 6.38 5.70 -4.59
N GLY A 370 7.67 5.43 -4.47
CA GLY A 370 8.12 4.08 -4.15
C GLY A 370 9.61 4.01 -3.85
N ASN A 371 10.06 2.80 -3.53
CA ASN A 371 11.46 2.47 -3.32
C ASN A 371 11.86 1.36 -4.29
N PRO A 372 12.97 1.53 -5.02
CA PRO A 372 13.54 0.47 -5.84
C PRO A 372 13.89 -0.79 -5.02
N LEU A 373 13.81 -1.95 -5.68
CA LEU A 373 14.16 -3.26 -5.14
C LEU A 373 15.56 -3.31 -4.50
N PRO A 374 16.62 -2.68 -5.06
CA PRO A 374 17.92 -2.66 -4.38
C PRO A 374 17.91 -1.94 -3.03
N ILE A 375 16.94 -1.08 -2.75
CA ILE A 375 16.76 -0.45 -1.45
C ILE A 375 15.87 -1.34 -0.57
N ASN A 376 14.61 -1.53 -0.94
CA ASN A 376 13.62 -2.15 -0.06
C ASN A 376 13.74 -3.69 0.04
N SER A 377 14.57 -4.31 -0.80
CA SER A 377 14.77 -5.76 -0.92
C SER A 377 16.24 -6.06 -1.25
N PHE A 378 17.17 -5.27 -0.70
CA PHE A 378 18.62 -5.34 -1.00
C PHE A 378 19.16 -6.78 -1.00
N TYR A 379 18.77 -7.55 0.01
CA TYR A 379 19.16 -8.94 0.14
C TYR A 379 18.79 -9.78 -1.09
N PHE A 380 17.55 -9.68 -1.57
CA PHE A 380 17.02 -10.44 -2.69
C PHE A 380 17.68 -10.05 -4.01
N PHE A 381 17.95 -8.76 -4.17
CA PHE A 381 18.70 -8.25 -5.31
C PHE A 381 20.13 -8.80 -5.31
N PHE A 382 20.83 -8.73 -4.18
CA PHE A 382 22.20 -9.22 -4.03
C PHE A 382 22.32 -10.73 -4.25
N THR A 383 21.41 -11.52 -3.66
CA THR A 383 21.41 -12.98 -3.83
C THR A 383 21.09 -13.38 -5.25
N ALA A 384 20.24 -12.63 -5.97
CA ALA A 384 19.98 -12.88 -7.38
C ALA A 384 21.22 -12.66 -8.26
N LEU A 385 22.06 -11.67 -7.95
CA LEU A 385 23.35 -11.51 -8.63
C LEU A 385 24.28 -12.73 -8.40
N ILE A 386 24.31 -13.27 -7.17
CA ILE A 386 25.03 -14.52 -6.89
C ILE A 386 24.42 -15.71 -7.66
N SER A 387 23.09 -15.72 -7.82
CA SER A 387 22.38 -16.79 -8.53
C SER A 387 22.83 -16.89 -9.99
N LEU A 388 23.11 -15.77 -10.66
CA LEU A 388 23.59 -15.76 -12.06
C LEU A 388 24.78 -16.71 -12.29
N PHE A 389 25.66 -16.84 -11.29
CA PHE A 389 26.85 -17.70 -11.36
C PHE A 389 26.64 -19.10 -10.77
N THR A 390 25.56 -19.33 -10.03
CA THR A 390 25.33 -20.57 -9.27
C THR A 390 24.10 -21.36 -9.72
N LEU A 391 23.25 -20.80 -10.59
CA LEU A 391 22.00 -21.40 -11.06
C LEU A 391 22.19 -22.73 -11.77
N SER A 392 23.17 -22.82 -12.66
CA SER A 392 23.54 -24.05 -13.38
C SER A 392 24.04 -25.16 -12.45
N ILE A 393 24.51 -24.78 -11.26
CA ILE A 393 25.04 -25.68 -10.23
C ILE A 393 23.94 -26.10 -9.24
N ALA A 394 22.97 -25.21 -9.01
CA ALA A 394 21.94 -25.37 -7.98
C ALA A 394 20.71 -26.13 -8.49
N LEU A 395 20.12 -25.63 -9.58
CA LEU A 395 18.79 -26.02 -10.00
C LEU A 395 18.84 -27.20 -10.96
N HIS A 396 17.79 -28.01 -10.90
CA HIS A 396 17.48 -28.96 -11.95
C HIS A 396 17.03 -28.21 -13.20
N SER A 397 17.06 -28.84 -14.37
CA SER A 397 16.53 -28.26 -15.63
C SER A 397 15.08 -27.77 -15.48
N LEU A 398 14.22 -28.52 -14.79
CA LEU A 398 12.85 -28.09 -14.43
C LEU A 398 12.82 -26.88 -13.48
N GLY A 399 13.74 -26.80 -12.53
CA GLY A 399 13.85 -25.65 -11.64
C GLY A 399 14.27 -24.38 -12.40
N PHE A 400 15.10 -24.53 -13.44
CA PHE A 400 15.47 -23.43 -14.33
C PHE A 400 14.26 -22.93 -15.15
N PHE A 401 13.37 -23.82 -15.59
CA PHE A 401 12.13 -23.38 -16.24
C PHE A 401 11.17 -22.67 -15.29
N LEU A 402 11.09 -23.10 -14.03
CA LEU A 402 10.32 -22.36 -13.03
C LEU A 402 10.87 -20.93 -12.87
N LEU A 403 12.20 -20.78 -12.87
CA LEU A 403 12.84 -19.47 -12.85
C LEU A 403 12.46 -18.64 -14.08
N LEU A 404 12.49 -19.23 -15.27
CA LEU A 404 12.09 -18.53 -16.50
C LEU A 404 10.62 -18.10 -16.47
N SER A 405 9.73 -18.95 -15.93
CA SER A 405 8.32 -18.63 -15.71
C SER A 405 8.15 -17.38 -14.83
N PHE A 406 8.89 -17.32 -13.72
CA PHE A 406 8.86 -16.16 -12.82
C PHE A 406 9.50 -14.91 -13.45
N LEU A 407 10.57 -15.07 -14.23
CA LEU A 407 11.19 -13.96 -14.96
C LEU A 407 10.24 -13.37 -16.01
N MET A 408 9.56 -14.22 -16.78
CA MET A 408 8.57 -13.78 -17.76
C MET A 408 7.43 -13.01 -17.09
N SER A 409 6.95 -13.48 -15.93
CA SER A 409 5.93 -12.77 -15.16
C SER A 409 6.42 -11.43 -14.61
N ALA A 410 7.68 -11.35 -14.16
CA ALA A 410 8.28 -10.10 -13.71
C ALA A 410 8.37 -9.09 -14.87
N ILE A 411 8.78 -9.53 -16.06
CA ILE A 411 8.82 -8.68 -17.27
C ILE A 411 7.42 -8.23 -17.68
N PHE A 412 6.43 -9.13 -17.61
CA PHE A 412 5.04 -8.79 -17.91
C PHE A 412 4.50 -7.72 -16.95
N HIS A 413 4.84 -7.82 -15.66
CA HIS A 413 4.47 -6.84 -14.66
C HIS A 413 4.99 -5.44 -14.98
N LEU A 414 6.22 -5.32 -15.51
CA LEU A 414 6.82 -4.04 -15.93
C LEU A 414 6.13 -3.37 -17.14
N GLY A 415 5.08 -3.97 -17.69
CA GLY A 415 4.24 -3.35 -18.72
C GLY A 415 2.89 -2.82 -18.20
N ILE A 416 2.62 -2.96 -16.90
CA ILE A 416 1.31 -2.66 -16.31
C ILE A 416 1.20 -1.16 -16.00
N TYR A 417 0.12 -0.54 -16.44
CA TYR A 417 -0.14 0.91 -16.33
C TYR A 417 0.11 1.56 -14.95
N THR A 418 -0.09 0.83 -13.86
CA THR A 418 0.01 1.38 -12.50
C THR A 418 1.30 0.93 -11.83
N VAL A 419 1.98 1.86 -11.17
CA VAL A 419 3.23 1.63 -10.44
C VAL A 419 2.97 1.88 -8.96
N SER A 420 3.55 1.12 -8.04
CA SER A 420 3.39 1.37 -6.59
C SER A 420 4.45 0.61 -5.81
N LEU A 421 4.84 1.09 -4.62
CA LEU A 421 5.76 0.35 -3.74
C LEU A 421 5.33 -1.11 -3.54
N ARG A 422 4.02 -1.35 -3.31
CA ARG A 422 3.46 -2.69 -3.07
C ARG A 422 3.64 -3.65 -4.24
N TYR A 423 3.73 -3.13 -5.46
CA TYR A 423 3.85 -3.91 -6.69
C TYR A 423 5.23 -4.55 -6.85
N THR A 424 6.21 -4.14 -6.05
CA THR A 424 7.47 -4.88 -5.89
C THR A 424 7.22 -6.35 -5.51
N ALA A 425 6.13 -6.66 -4.80
CA ALA A 425 5.74 -8.04 -4.45
C ALA A 425 5.48 -8.94 -5.66
N ASP A 426 5.02 -8.41 -6.80
CA ASP A 426 4.83 -9.17 -8.05
C ASP A 426 6.18 -9.62 -8.65
N LEU A 427 7.28 -8.92 -8.34
CA LEU A 427 8.62 -9.25 -8.81
C LEU A 427 9.32 -10.30 -7.91
N ILE A 428 8.90 -10.40 -6.65
CA ILE A 428 9.56 -11.21 -5.61
C ILE A 428 9.62 -12.72 -5.89
N PRO A 429 8.64 -13.40 -6.51
CA PRO A 429 8.75 -14.83 -6.78
C PRO A 429 10.03 -15.23 -7.50
N PHE A 430 10.46 -14.43 -8.48
CA PHE A 430 11.72 -14.60 -9.19
C PHE A 430 12.92 -14.51 -8.23
N PHE A 431 12.97 -13.44 -7.43
CA PHE A 431 14.07 -13.20 -6.50
C PHE A 431 14.12 -14.23 -5.34
N ILE A 432 12.98 -14.74 -4.89
CA ILE A 432 12.89 -15.81 -3.89
C ILE A 432 13.54 -17.08 -4.44
N LEU A 433 13.22 -17.48 -5.68
CA LEU A 433 13.79 -18.69 -6.26
C LEU A 433 15.30 -18.56 -6.50
N CYS A 434 15.75 -17.39 -6.97
CA CYS A 434 17.17 -17.03 -7.01
C CYS A 434 17.82 -17.18 -5.62
N SER A 435 17.23 -16.58 -4.59
CA SER A 435 17.75 -16.64 -3.23
C SER A 435 17.83 -18.06 -2.69
N ILE A 436 16.83 -18.90 -2.95
CA ILE A 436 16.85 -20.33 -2.58
C ILE A 436 18.06 -21.02 -3.24
N ALA A 437 18.29 -20.78 -4.53
CA ALA A 437 19.41 -21.35 -5.27
C ALA A 437 20.77 -20.89 -4.70
N SER A 438 20.94 -19.58 -4.47
CA SER A 438 22.16 -19.00 -3.89
C SER A 438 22.42 -19.55 -2.49
N PHE A 439 21.44 -19.53 -1.59
CA PHE A 439 21.62 -20.02 -0.22
C PHE A 439 21.96 -21.50 -0.17
N ALA A 440 21.35 -22.31 -1.05
CA ALA A 440 21.65 -23.72 -1.10
C ALA A 440 23.06 -23.99 -1.65
N THR A 441 23.54 -23.20 -2.62
CA THR A 441 24.90 -23.39 -3.16
C THR A 441 26.00 -22.90 -2.22
N LEU A 442 25.76 -21.84 -1.46
CA LEU A 442 26.70 -21.32 -0.44
C LEU A 442 27.08 -22.36 0.61
N ILE A 443 26.20 -23.33 0.87
CA ILE A 443 26.50 -24.47 1.74
C ILE A 443 27.73 -25.25 1.25
N LYS A 444 28.02 -25.30 -0.05
CA LYS A 444 29.22 -25.99 -0.58
C LYS A 444 30.51 -25.36 -0.08
N PHE A 445 30.50 -24.04 0.12
CA PHE A 445 31.66 -23.28 0.58
C PHE A 445 32.06 -23.62 2.03
N GLU A 446 31.17 -24.27 2.79
CA GLU A 446 31.47 -24.79 4.12
C GLU A 446 32.55 -25.89 4.13
N ASN A 447 32.72 -26.59 3.00
CA ASN A 447 33.63 -27.73 2.89
C ASN A 447 34.98 -27.37 2.22
N ILE A 448 35.18 -26.12 1.77
CA ILE A 448 36.41 -25.73 1.05
C ILE A 448 37.55 -25.54 2.04
N ASN A 449 37.49 -24.49 2.86
CA ASN A 449 38.47 -24.23 3.92
C ASN A 449 37.85 -23.31 5.00
N LYS A 450 38.53 -23.18 6.14
CA LYS A 450 38.05 -22.40 7.30
C LYS A 450 37.77 -20.94 6.95
N ASN A 451 38.65 -20.30 6.15
CA ASN A 451 38.56 -18.88 5.84
C ASN A 451 37.36 -18.57 4.94
N VAL A 452 37.18 -19.36 3.88
CA VAL A 452 36.04 -19.27 2.95
C VAL A 452 34.71 -19.50 3.69
N ARG A 453 34.67 -20.48 4.60
CA ARG A 453 33.51 -20.74 5.45
C ARG A 453 33.14 -19.54 6.31
N ILE A 454 34.12 -18.95 7.02
CA ILE A 454 33.87 -17.79 7.87
C ILE A 454 33.44 -16.59 7.03
N ALA A 455 34.15 -16.32 5.92
CA ALA A 455 33.84 -15.22 5.02
C ALA A 455 32.42 -15.32 4.46
N SER A 456 32.00 -16.50 4.00
CA SER A 456 30.63 -16.72 3.50
C SER A 456 29.56 -16.47 4.57
N ARG A 457 29.77 -16.96 5.79
CA ARG A 457 28.83 -16.74 6.90
C ARG A 457 28.71 -15.27 7.28
N VAL A 458 29.84 -14.57 7.39
CA VAL A 458 29.90 -13.14 7.74
C VAL A 458 29.27 -12.31 6.64
N LEU A 459 29.61 -12.57 5.37
CA LEU A 459 29.03 -11.86 4.23
C LEU A 459 27.50 -11.99 4.22
N MET A 460 26.97 -13.20 4.35
CA MET A 460 25.52 -13.39 4.34
C MET A 460 24.84 -12.78 5.56
N PHE A 461 25.48 -12.81 6.73
CA PHE A 461 24.98 -12.12 7.91
C PHE A 461 24.89 -10.60 7.67
N VAL A 462 25.95 -9.99 7.15
CA VAL A 462 25.99 -8.55 6.85
C VAL A 462 24.94 -8.16 5.82
N VAL A 463 24.83 -8.93 4.72
CA VAL A 463 23.81 -8.68 3.68
C VAL A 463 22.39 -8.81 4.24
N THR A 464 22.14 -9.80 5.10
CA THR A 464 20.86 -9.94 5.80
C THR A 464 20.60 -8.73 6.71
N VAL A 465 21.56 -8.29 7.53
CA VAL A 465 21.38 -7.13 8.42
C VAL A 465 21.09 -5.85 7.62
N ILE A 466 21.84 -5.59 6.54
CA ILE A 466 21.59 -4.42 5.66
C ILE A 466 20.22 -4.50 5.02
N GLY A 467 19.82 -5.67 4.50
CA GLY A 467 18.49 -5.87 3.93
C GLY A 467 17.37 -5.63 4.93
N ILE A 468 17.50 -6.19 6.15
CA ILE A 468 16.53 -5.98 7.23
C ILE A 468 16.41 -4.50 7.57
N PHE A 469 17.54 -3.81 7.73
CA PHE A 469 17.54 -2.38 8.02
C PHE A 469 16.80 -1.60 6.93
N ALA A 470 17.12 -1.83 5.65
CA ALA A 470 16.56 -1.07 4.55
C ALA A 470 15.06 -1.31 4.33
N SER A 471 14.61 -2.55 4.45
CA SER A 471 13.18 -2.89 4.36
C SER A 471 12.40 -2.40 5.58
N THR A 472 12.99 -2.46 6.79
CA THR A 472 12.37 -1.93 8.01
C THR A 472 12.24 -0.41 7.95
N ALA A 473 13.27 0.29 7.45
CA ALA A 473 13.22 1.72 7.20
C ALA A 473 12.10 2.08 6.21
N THR A 474 11.97 1.31 5.13
CA THR A 474 10.87 1.45 4.17
C THR A 474 9.51 1.22 4.84
N MET A 475 9.37 0.19 5.68
CA MET A 475 8.13 -0.06 6.43
C MET A 475 7.80 1.06 7.41
N ILE A 476 8.78 1.61 8.13
CA ILE A 476 8.57 2.76 9.03
C ILE A 476 8.06 3.96 8.23
N GLN A 477 8.69 4.27 7.10
CA GLN A 477 8.27 5.36 6.23
C GLN A 477 6.85 5.14 5.69
N GLU A 478 6.56 3.93 5.20
CA GLU A 478 5.22 3.53 4.74
C GLU A 478 4.20 3.74 5.87
N LYS A 479 4.48 3.29 7.10
CA LYS A 479 3.56 3.50 8.22
C LYS A 479 3.34 4.97 8.56
N ILE A 480 4.34 5.82 8.36
CA ILE A 480 4.27 7.25 8.65
C ILE A 480 3.44 7.99 7.58
N ASP A 481 3.64 7.63 6.31
CA ASP A 481 3.06 8.34 5.16
C ASP A 481 1.67 7.79 4.78
N THR A 482 1.44 6.49 5.00
CA THR A 482 0.20 5.84 4.57
C THR A 482 -0.97 6.24 5.45
N TRP A 483 -1.98 6.81 4.79
CA TRP A 483 -3.25 7.22 5.39
C TRP A 483 -4.03 6.06 6.01
N ALA A 484 -3.72 4.81 5.63
CA ALA A 484 -4.36 3.63 6.18
C ALA A 484 -3.93 3.28 7.62
N VAL A 485 -2.83 3.87 8.11
CA VAL A 485 -2.32 3.65 9.48
C VAL A 485 -2.98 4.63 10.47
N PRO A 486 -3.45 4.16 11.65
CA PRO A 486 -4.08 5.04 12.65
C PRO A 486 -3.21 6.22 13.05
N ASP A 487 -3.79 7.41 13.17
CA ASP A 487 -3.09 8.67 13.48
C ASP A 487 -2.17 8.58 14.70
N VAL A 488 -2.65 7.95 15.77
CA VAL A 488 -1.89 7.75 17.01
C VAL A 488 -0.60 6.97 16.71
N SER A 489 -0.69 5.88 15.94
CA SER A 489 0.46 5.07 15.53
C SER A 489 1.44 5.86 14.66
N ARG A 490 0.92 6.69 13.74
CA ARG A 490 1.75 7.54 12.87
C ARG A 490 2.53 8.58 13.68
N VAL A 491 1.87 9.24 14.62
CA VAL A 491 2.50 10.23 15.52
C VAL A 491 3.56 9.58 16.40
N GLN A 492 3.26 8.42 17.00
CA GLN A 492 4.23 7.68 17.81
C GLN A 492 5.48 7.29 17.01
N LEU A 493 5.31 6.83 15.76
CA LEU A 493 6.43 6.50 14.89
C LEU A 493 7.25 7.72 14.49
N LYS A 494 6.61 8.85 14.19
CA LYS A 494 7.32 10.12 13.93
C LYS A 494 8.14 10.56 15.15
N LEU A 495 7.56 10.50 16.35
CA LEU A 495 8.25 10.83 17.61
C LEU A 495 9.44 9.90 17.85
N PHE A 496 9.27 8.59 17.62
CA PHE A 496 10.35 7.62 17.67
C PHE A 496 11.50 8.01 16.73
N CYS A 497 11.21 8.32 15.47
CA CYS A 497 12.22 8.73 14.50
C CYS A 497 12.98 9.99 14.96
N THR A 498 12.26 11.03 15.41
CA THR A 498 12.89 12.26 15.92
C THR A 498 13.76 12.00 17.15
N THR A 499 13.30 11.15 18.07
CA THR A 499 14.06 10.77 19.28
C THR A 499 15.35 10.04 18.93
N VAL A 500 15.31 9.14 17.93
CA VAL A 500 16.50 8.43 17.44
C VAL A 500 17.50 9.41 16.84
N ASP A 501 17.06 10.34 16.00
CA ASP A 501 17.95 11.36 15.43
C ASP A 501 18.57 12.26 16.50
N ASP A 502 17.81 12.68 17.51
CA ASP A 502 18.32 13.49 18.62
C ASP A 502 19.40 12.74 19.42
N LEU A 503 19.17 11.45 19.73
CA LEU A 503 20.16 10.60 20.40
C LEU A 503 21.44 10.43 19.56
N LEU A 504 21.30 10.16 18.27
CA LEU A 504 22.44 9.96 17.37
C LEU A 504 23.25 11.26 17.20
N ASN A 505 22.58 12.40 17.05
CA ASN A 505 23.25 13.70 16.98
C ASN A 505 24.02 14.02 18.26
N ARG A 506 23.40 13.75 19.42
CA ARG A 506 24.00 14.01 20.74
C ARG A 506 25.19 13.11 21.04
N TYR A 507 25.07 11.80 20.83
CA TYR A 507 26.06 10.84 21.32
C TYR A 507 27.05 10.34 20.27
N ILE A 508 26.67 10.27 18.99
CA ILE A 508 27.53 9.73 17.94
C ILE A 508 28.22 10.84 17.16
N PHE A 509 27.44 11.80 16.66
CA PHE A 509 27.99 12.86 15.82
C PHE A 509 28.61 14.00 16.63
N ASN A 510 28.55 13.91 17.96
CA ASN A 510 29.03 14.93 18.91
C ASN A 510 28.57 16.35 18.50
N LYS A 511 27.42 16.41 17.82
CA LYS A 511 26.73 17.64 17.53
C LYS A 511 25.99 17.94 18.81
N ASN A 512 26.61 18.76 19.65
CA ASN A 512 25.93 19.45 20.73
C ASN A 512 24.92 20.43 20.13
N ASN A 513 23.84 19.91 19.54
CA ASN A 513 22.55 20.52 19.73
C ASN A 513 22.14 20.20 21.17
N THR A 514 22.91 20.69 22.13
CA THR A 514 22.40 20.86 23.48
C THR A 514 21.29 21.87 23.33
N LEU A 515 20.08 21.35 23.17
CA LEU A 515 18.84 22.06 23.41
C LEU A 515 18.98 22.67 24.81
N GLN A 516 19.46 23.92 24.86
CA GLN A 516 19.47 24.70 26.09
C GLN A 516 18.00 24.98 26.39
N ILE A 517 17.47 24.28 27.37
CA ILE A 517 16.23 24.67 28.04
C ILE A 517 16.59 25.91 28.84
N ILE A 518 16.04 27.06 28.46
CA ILE A 518 16.22 28.32 29.19
C ILE A 518 14.87 28.67 29.82
N GLU A 519 14.82 28.64 31.16
CA GLU A 519 13.72 29.20 31.94
C GLU A 519 13.97 30.71 32.10
N SER A 520 13.27 31.54 31.34
CA SER A 520 13.37 33.00 31.45
C SER A 520 12.01 33.64 31.18
N LYS A 521 11.61 34.59 32.04
CA LYS A 521 10.38 35.38 31.91
C LYS A 521 10.44 36.50 30.86
N ASN A 522 11.63 36.77 30.28
CA ASN A 522 11.83 37.81 29.28
C ASN A 522 12.36 37.21 27.95
N GLU A 523 11.95 37.83 26.83
CA GLU A 523 12.33 37.46 25.46
C GLU A 523 13.85 37.30 25.29
N LEU A 524 14.23 36.21 24.61
CA LEU A 524 15.62 35.92 24.27
C LEU A 524 16.02 36.65 22.98
N LEU A 525 17.03 37.51 23.06
CA LEU A 525 17.71 38.06 21.89
C LEU A 525 18.60 36.95 21.26
N ASN A 526 18.34 36.60 19.99
CA ASN A 526 19.06 35.61 19.16
C ASN A 526 18.86 34.11 19.49
N PRO A 527 17.66 33.54 19.31
CA PRO A 527 17.41 32.11 19.51
C PRO A 527 18.03 31.21 18.43
N LYS A 528 18.43 29.99 18.81
CA LYS A 528 18.99 28.97 17.91
C LYS A 528 17.93 27.94 17.50
N LYS A 529 17.95 27.49 16.25
CA LYS A 529 17.03 26.43 15.77
C LYS A 529 17.13 25.18 16.66
N GLY A 530 15.97 24.69 17.10
CA GLY A 530 15.77 23.62 18.07
C GLY A 530 15.50 24.13 19.48
N GLN A 531 16.00 25.31 19.88
CA GLN A 531 16.01 25.78 21.27
C GLN A 531 14.62 25.73 21.91
N LEU A 532 14.57 25.33 23.19
CA LEU A 532 13.32 25.21 23.96
C LEU A 532 13.19 26.38 24.94
N TRP A 533 12.02 27.03 24.95
CA TRP A 533 11.66 28.08 25.89
C TRP A 533 10.48 27.63 26.74
N VAL A 534 10.66 27.68 28.06
CA VAL A 534 9.61 27.38 29.04
C VAL A 534 9.06 28.72 29.52
N ALA A 535 7.86 29.07 29.04
CA ALA A 535 7.25 30.35 29.35
C ALA A 535 6.63 30.38 30.77
N ASP A 536 6.13 29.22 31.22
CA ASP A 536 5.59 28.92 32.54
C ASP A 536 5.62 27.40 32.79
N ASP A 537 5.16 26.97 33.97
CA ASP A 537 5.19 25.60 34.49
C ASP A 537 4.56 24.53 33.55
N LYS A 538 3.86 24.96 32.49
CA LYS A 538 3.07 24.10 31.59
C LYS A 538 3.25 24.39 30.10
N THR A 539 3.95 25.46 29.71
CA THR A 539 4.03 25.87 28.31
C THR A 539 5.46 25.86 27.80
N ILE A 540 5.75 24.91 26.91
CA ILE A 540 7.05 24.75 26.25
C ILE A 540 6.94 25.17 24.79
N PHE A 541 7.88 25.96 24.30
CA PHE A 541 8.01 26.35 22.89
C PHE A 541 9.35 25.86 22.32
N SER A 542 9.38 25.57 21.03
CA SER A 542 10.51 25.09 20.22
C SER A 542 10.77 26.07 19.09
N PHE A 543 11.99 26.60 18.98
CA PHE A 543 12.34 27.54 17.93
C PHE A 543 12.73 26.80 16.64
N ASN A 544 12.01 27.01 15.54
CA ASN A 544 12.27 26.28 14.28
C ASN A 544 13.37 26.91 13.38
N GLY A 545 14.00 27.99 13.85
CA GLY A 545 14.98 28.80 13.10
C GLY A 545 14.43 30.13 12.58
N SER A 546 13.10 30.32 12.61
CA SER A 546 12.43 31.57 12.23
C SER A 546 11.42 32.03 13.28
N TYR A 547 10.69 31.09 13.91
CA TYR A 547 9.62 31.37 14.88
C TYR A 547 9.62 30.34 16.03
N TRP A 548 9.01 30.69 17.16
CA TRP A 548 8.76 29.79 18.29
C TRP A 548 7.44 29.04 18.09
N LEU A 549 7.48 27.70 18.16
CA LEU A 549 6.34 26.80 17.99
C LEU A 549 6.05 26.08 19.31
N PRO A 550 4.80 26.01 19.79
CA PRO A 550 4.48 25.29 21.02
C PRO A 550 4.78 23.79 20.87
N VAL A 551 5.54 23.23 21.83
CA VAL A 551 5.75 21.79 22.00
C VAL A 551 4.51 21.28 22.74
N LYS A 552 3.61 20.66 21.98
CA LYS A 552 2.20 20.44 22.35
C LYS A 552 2.03 19.76 23.72
N ASP A 553 1.29 20.44 24.59
CA ASP A 553 0.47 19.84 25.64
C ASP A 553 -0.89 19.46 25.01
N GLU A 554 -1.35 18.25 25.26
CA GLU A 554 -2.51 17.63 24.57
C GLU A 554 -3.87 18.26 24.90
N ASP A 555 -3.94 19.30 25.75
CA ASP A 555 -5.20 19.90 26.22
C ASP A 555 -5.71 21.12 25.43
N LYS A 556 -5.15 21.43 24.25
CA LYS A 556 -5.69 22.50 23.38
C LYS A 556 -6.57 22.02 22.21
N LYS A 557 -7.16 20.82 22.30
CA LYS A 557 -8.28 20.41 21.43
C LYS A 557 -9.66 20.95 21.89
N TYR A 558 -9.71 21.69 23.00
CA TYR A 558 -10.91 22.38 23.49
C TYR A 558 -10.70 23.91 23.65
N ARG A 559 -9.98 24.55 22.73
CA ARG A 559 -10.17 25.99 22.52
C ARG A 559 -11.44 26.17 21.69
N SER A 560 -12.54 26.45 22.40
CA SER A 560 -13.86 26.89 21.98
C SER A 560 -14.35 26.46 20.58
N LEU A 561 -15.51 25.81 20.55
CA LEU A 561 -16.45 25.75 19.42
C LEU A 561 -16.84 27.12 18.80
N HIS A 562 -16.11 28.19 19.10
CA HIS A 562 -16.26 29.56 18.59
C HIS A 562 -15.24 29.92 17.50
N SER A 563 -14.34 29.03 17.10
CA SER A 563 -13.40 29.26 15.96
C SER A 563 -13.89 28.64 14.64
N TYR A 564 -15.03 27.96 14.67
CA TYR A 564 -15.57 27.18 13.56
C TYR A 564 -17.07 27.44 13.44
N GLY A 565 -17.59 27.42 12.22
CA GLY A 565 -18.99 27.74 11.92
C GLY A 565 -19.14 29.01 11.06
N PRO A 566 -20.39 29.39 10.75
CA PRO A 566 -20.68 30.53 9.87
C PRO A 566 -19.97 31.80 10.34
N ILE A 567 -19.53 32.63 9.40
CA ILE A 567 -18.88 33.91 9.70
C ILE A 567 -19.88 35.03 9.49
N ARG A 568 -20.02 35.93 10.47
CA ARG A 568 -20.70 37.22 10.34
C ARG A 568 -19.66 38.33 10.32
N MET A 569 -19.85 39.30 9.42
CA MET A 569 -19.02 40.50 9.34
C MET A 569 -19.84 41.72 8.93
N LYS A 570 -19.41 42.91 9.35
CA LYS A 570 -19.92 44.18 8.84
C LYS A 570 -19.12 44.61 7.62
N ILE A 571 -19.82 44.85 6.51
CA ILE A 571 -19.19 45.16 5.22
C ILE A 571 -19.78 46.42 4.58
N ARG A 572 -18.92 47.30 4.10
CA ARG A 572 -19.29 48.42 3.21
C ARG A 572 -18.59 48.22 1.88
N PHE A 573 -19.37 48.19 0.81
CA PHE A 573 -18.86 47.90 -0.53
C PHE A 573 -18.34 49.14 -1.23
N ASN A 574 -17.18 49.01 -1.87
CA ASN A 574 -16.66 50.01 -2.80
C ASN A 574 -16.97 49.56 -4.23
N ILE A 575 -18.03 50.11 -4.83
CA ILE A 575 -18.56 49.61 -6.11
C ILE A 575 -17.67 50.08 -7.26
N VAL A 576 -16.89 49.16 -7.81
CA VAL A 576 -16.11 49.38 -9.04
C VAL A 576 -16.69 48.50 -10.16
N PRO A 577 -17.50 49.04 -11.09
CA PRO A 577 -18.17 48.25 -12.12
C PRO A 577 -17.21 47.37 -12.93
N GLY A 578 -17.60 46.12 -13.17
CA GLY A 578 -16.79 45.15 -13.93
C GLY A 578 -15.76 44.39 -13.11
N THR A 579 -15.53 44.77 -11.85
CA THR A 579 -14.61 44.04 -10.95
C THR A 579 -15.32 42.92 -10.19
N SER A 580 -14.51 41.94 -9.77
CA SER A 580 -14.92 40.82 -8.92
C SER A 580 -13.93 40.77 -7.75
N GLU A 581 -14.41 40.78 -6.52
CA GLU A 581 -13.60 40.93 -5.32
C GLU A 581 -13.84 39.78 -4.32
N PRO A 582 -12.80 39.25 -3.67
CA PRO A 582 -12.91 38.16 -2.72
C PRO A 582 -13.60 38.63 -1.43
N LEU A 583 -14.58 37.88 -0.93
CA LEU A 583 -15.18 38.08 0.39
C LEU A 583 -14.63 37.06 1.40
N LEU A 584 -14.51 35.80 0.98
CA LEU A 584 -13.95 34.70 1.75
C LEU A 584 -13.19 33.77 0.79
N THR A 585 -12.00 33.33 1.16
CA THR A 585 -11.34 32.19 0.51
C THR A 585 -10.88 31.18 1.55
N THR A 586 -11.08 29.90 1.27
CA THR A 586 -10.68 28.80 2.17
C THR A 586 -9.81 27.79 1.44
N GLY A 587 -8.92 27.11 2.17
CA GLY A 587 -8.13 25.98 1.64
C GLY A 587 -6.79 26.38 1.03
N LYS A 588 -6.35 25.64 0.00
CA LYS A 588 -5.02 25.78 -0.63
C LYS A 588 -5.13 26.05 -2.13
N ILE A 589 -4.00 26.41 -2.74
CA ILE A 589 -3.86 26.49 -4.20
C ILE A 589 -4.37 25.18 -4.82
N ASN A 590 -5.30 25.27 -5.78
CA ASN A 590 -5.98 24.16 -6.47
C ASN A 590 -6.93 23.29 -5.61
N ALA A 591 -7.14 23.60 -4.33
CA ALA A 591 -8.03 22.87 -3.43
C ALA A 591 -8.63 23.85 -2.40
N GLY A 592 -9.50 24.74 -2.87
CA GLY A 592 -10.11 25.78 -2.04
C GLY A 592 -11.45 26.26 -2.56
N ASP A 593 -12.13 27.07 -1.76
CA ASP A 593 -13.43 27.64 -2.09
C ASP A 593 -13.36 29.17 -2.04
N PHE A 594 -14.21 29.81 -2.84
CA PHE A 594 -14.33 31.26 -2.93
C PHE A 594 -15.75 31.69 -2.69
N VAL A 595 -15.93 32.69 -1.83
CA VAL A 595 -17.10 33.57 -1.86
C VAL A 595 -16.63 34.92 -2.34
N TYR A 596 -17.27 35.46 -3.37
CA TYR A 596 -16.87 36.71 -4.01
C TYR A 596 -18.08 37.57 -4.36
N VAL A 597 -17.84 38.87 -4.55
CA VAL A 597 -18.84 39.83 -5.06
C VAL A 597 -18.39 40.34 -6.42
N LYS A 598 -19.31 40.42 -7.38
CA LYS A 598 -19.06 41.00 -8.70
C LYS A 598 -19.99 42.18 -8.94
N TYR A 599 -19.42 43.32 -9.30
CA TYR A 599 -20.15 44.57 -9.51
C TYR A 599 -20.52 44.76 -10.99
N PHE A 600 -21.76 45.18 -11.22
CA PHE A 600 -22.27 45.58 -12.52
C PHE A 600 -22.49 47.09 -12.58
N THR A 601 -22.76 47.59 -13.79
CA THR A 601 -23.25 48.95 -14.00
C THR A 601 -24.59 49.14 -13.27
N GLU A 602 -24.88 50.37 -12.80
CA GLU A 602 -26.10 50.75 -12.05
C GLU A 602 -26.14 50.38 -10.55
N GLY A 603 -25.00 50.18 -9.89
CA GLY A 603 -24.97 49.92 -8.43
C GLY A 603 -25.54 48.54 -8.04
N LYS A 604 -25.61 47.61 -9.00
CA LYS A 604 -26.02 46.23 -8.79
C LYS A 604 -24.80 45.33 -8.59
N ALA A 605 -24.90 44.36 -7.70
CA ALA A 605 -23.89 43.32 -7.49
C ALA A 605 -24.52 41.92 -7.50
N VAL A 606 -23.72 40.92 -7.84
CA VAL A 606 -24.04 39.50 -7.60
C VAL A 606 -22.99 38.90 -6.68
N PHE A 607 -23.42 37.97 -5.84
CA PHE A 607 -22.55 37.21 -4.94
C PHE A 607 -22.38 35.82 -5.52
N GLY A 608 -21.15 35.33 -5.55
CA GLY A 608 -20.81 34.03 -6.12
C GLY A 608 -20.12 33.13 -5.11
N TYR A 609 -20.43 31.84 -5.20
CA TYR A 609 -19.64 30.76 -4.61
C TYR A 609 -18.93 30.00 -5.74
N ASP A 610 -17.63 29.81 -5.64
CA ASP A 610 -16.84 28.97 -6.55
C ASP A 610 -16.09 27.92 -5.75
N HIS A 611 -16.41 26.65 -6.00
CA HIS A 611 -15.55 25.55 -5.61
C HIS A 611 -14.47 25.42 -6.68
N TRP A 612 -13.18 25.46 -6.29
CA TRP A 612 -12.11 25.59 -7.27
C TRP A 612 -12.14 24.46 -8.31
N GLY A 613 -12.20 24.83 -9.59
CA GLY A 613 -12.25 23.91 -10.73
C GLY A 613 -13.67 23.55 -11.19
N TRP A 614 -14.70 24.11 -10.53
CA TRP A 614 -16.10 23.86 -10.85
C TRP A 614 -16.79 25.11 -11.40
N THR A 615 -18.07 24.96 -11.78
CA THR A 615 -18.89 26.08 -12.24
C THR A 615 -19.39 26.88 -11.03
N SER A 616 -19.14 28.19 -11.03
CA SER A 616 -19.57 29.08 -9.95
C SER A 616 -21.09 29.20 -9.87
N ILE A 617 -21.62 29.26 -8.66
CA ILE A 617 -23.04 29.50 -8.37
C ILE A 617 -23.18 30.96 -7.98
N ILE A 618 -24.12 31.70 -8.59
CA ILE A 618 -24.29 33.15 -8.36
C ILE A 618 -25.71 33.51 -7.92
N SER A 619 -25.83 34.56 -7.10
CA SER A 619 -27.10 35.12 -6.65
C SER A 619 -27.83 35.84 -7.78
N LYS A 620 -29.11 36.19 -7.54
CA LYS A 620 -29.78 37.23 -8.34
C LYS A 620 -29.07 38.58 -8.13
N PRO A 621 -29.13 39.52 -9.11
CA PRO A 621 -28.59 40.86 -8.94
C PRO A 621 -29.29 41.61 -7.79
N ILE A 622 -28.49 42.26 -6.94
CA ILE A 622 -28.94 43.00 -5.76
C ILE A 622 -28.42 44.43 -5.87
N VAL A 623 -29.27 45.42 -5.57
CA VAL A 623 -28.86 46.83 -5.50
C VAL A 623 -28.08 47.05 -4.20
N ILE A 624 -26.88 47.61 -4.31
CA ILE A 624 -25.98 47.90 -3.19
C ILE A 624 -25.84 49.41 -3.05
N ASP A 625 -26.09 49.93 -1.85
CA ASP A 625 -25.80 51.31 -1.47
C ASP A 625 -24.37 51.38 -0.90
N PRO A 626 -23.42 52.08 -1.55
CA PRO A 626 -22.04 52.17 -1.08
C PRO A 626 -21.89 52.92 0.25
N LYS A 627 -22.92 53.63 0.73
CA LYS A 627 -22.91 54.31 2.04
C LYS A 627 -23.39 53.42 3.18
N HIS A 628 -24.16 52.37 2.86
CA HIS A 628 -24.75 51.48 3.85
C HIS A 628 -23.73 50.48 4.39
N LEU A 629 -23.80 50.21 5.69
CA LEU A 629 -22.98 49.19 6.35
C LEU A 629 -23.82 47.93 6.53
N TYR A 630 -23.57 46.93 5.69
CA TYR A 630 -24.33 45.68 5.65
C TYR A 630 -23.82 44.68 6.70
N SER A 631 -24.72 43.85 7.20
CA SER A 631 -24.41 42.61 7.93
C SER A 631 -24.34 41.45 6.95
N LEU A 632 -23.14 40.93 6.69
CA LEU A 632 -22.92 39.80 5.78
C LEU A 632 -22.66 38.54 6.60
N GLU A 633 -23.45 37.50 6.37
CA GLU A 633 -23.25 36.17 6.95
C GLU A 633 -22.91 35.18 5.84
N ILE A 634 -21.85 34.40 6.04
CA ILE A 634 -21.38 33.37 5.12
C ILE A 634 -21.29 32.04 5.86
N SER A 635 -22.00 31.04 5.36
CA SER A 635 -21.92 29.65 5.80
C SER A 635 -21.55 28.76 4.61
N THR A 636 -20.44 28.04 4.72
CA THR A 636 -20.01 27.02 3.76
C THR A 636 -19.49 25.81 4.52
N GLY A 637 -19.47 24.63 3.89
CA GLY A 637 -18.94 23.42 4.51
C GLY A 637 -17.46 23.51 4.86
N SER A 638 -16.70 24.37 4.17
CA SER A 638 -15.27 24.63 4.40
C SER A 638 -14.99 25.30 5.75
N LEU A 639 -15.97 26.03 6.31
CA LEU A 639 -15.86 26.70 7.62
C LEU A 639 -16.13 25.76 8.80
N ILE A 640 -16.44 24.50 8.51
CA ILE A 640 -16.81 23.49 9.50
C ILE A 640 -15.74 22.41 9.46
N PRO A 641 -15.06 22.14 10.59
CA PRO A 641 -13.97 21.19 10.63
C PRO A 641 -14.50 19.81 10.23
N ASP A 642 -13.65 19.05 9.53
CA ASP A 642 -13.99 17.70 9.13
C ASP A 642 -14.21 16.82 10.38
N ILE A 643 -15.48 16.63 10.74
CA ILE A 643 -15.89 15.52 11.59
C ILE A 643 -16.13 14.35 10.67
N SER A 644 -15.07 13.94 9.99
CA SER A 644 -15.11 12.75 9.18
C SER A 644 -15.46 11.56 10.09
N PRO A 645 -16.21 10.56 9.57
CA PRO A 645 -16.44 9.30 10.28
C PRO A 645 -15.13 8.56 10.63
N TYR A 646 -13.97 9.03 10.14
CA TYR A 646 -12.64 8.52 10.48
C TYR A 646 -12.08 9.03 11.82
N LEU A 647 -12.74 9.96 12.53
CA LEU A 647 -12.27 10.45 13.85
C LEU A 647 -13.16 10.09 15.06
N ASN A 648 -14.37 9.56 14.84
CA ASN A 648 -15.19 8.75 15.75
C ASN A 648 -16.60 8.64 15.12
N PRO A 649 -17.30 7.51 15.21
CA PRO A 649 -18.71 7.46 14.82
C PRO A 649 -19.50 8.27 15.85
N ILE A 650 -19.88 9.50 15.50
CA ILE A 650 -21.01 10.14 16.19
C ILE A 650 -22.26 9.38 15.73
N PRO A 651 -23.07 8.81 16.66
CA PRO A 651 -24.31 8.13 16.30
C PRO A 651 -25.17 9.02 15.41
N ASP A 652 -25.86 8.43 14.42
CA ASP A 652 -26.71 9.08 13.40
C ASP A 652 -27.79 10.05 13.94
N ALA A 653 -27.93 10.18 15.26
CA ALA A 653 -28.93 11.01 15.92
C ALA A 653 -28.43 12.40 16.39
N LEU A 654 -27.15 12.76 16.26
CA LEU A 654 -26.65 14.05 16.78
C LEU A 654 -25.52 14.67 15.92
N SER A 655 -25.83 15.65 15.07
CA SER A 655 -25.12 16.94 15.04
C SER A 655 -25.73 17.89 13.98
N PRO A 656 -26.24 19.09 14.38
CA PRO A 656 -26.61 20.17 13.46
C PRO A 656 -25.49 20.49 12.44
N GLN A 657 -24.23 20.28 12.84
CA GLN A 657 -23.00 20.53 12.06
C GLN A 657 -22.96 19.82 10.70
N ARG A 658 -23.53 18.61 10.57
CA ARG A 658 -23.57 17.90 9.29
C ARG A 658 -24.51 18.57 8.29
N ALA A 659 -25.64 19.10 8.78
CA ALA A 659 -26.58 19.86 7.94
C ALA A 659 -25.93 21.18 7.44
N TYR A 660 -25.15 21.85 8.28
CA TYR A 660 -24.41 23.05 7.88
C TYR A 660 -23.29 22.76 6.87
N ARG A 661 -22.70 21.55 6.86
CA ARG A 661 -21.66 21.17 5.89
C ARG A 661 -22.21 20.90 4.49
N ASP A 662 -23.43 20.38 4.42
CA ASP A 662 -24.14 20.12 3.16
C ASP A 662 -24.90 21.35 2.64
N GLN A 663 -24.72 22.52 3.26
CA GLN A 663 -25.38 23.76 2.92
C GLN A 663 -24.39 24.89 2.62
N ILE A 664 -24.71 25.68 1.60
CA ILE A 664 -24.09 26.99 1.36
C ILE A 664 -25.17 28.04 1.59
N SER A 665 -24.89 29.02 2.44
CA SER A 665 -25.78 30.15 2.69
C SER A 665 -24.99 31.46 2.74
N ILE A 666 -25.47 32.46 2.01
CA ILE A 666 -25.01 33.83 2.09
C ILE A 666 -26.22 34.71 2.41
N LYS A 667 -26.16 35.45 3.52
CA LYS A 667 -27.22 36.40 3.93
C LYS A 667 -26.67 37.81 4.00
N LEU A 668 -27.46 38.78 3.57
CA LEU A 668 -27.15 40.20 3.64
C LEU A 668 -28.28 40.92 4.40
N ASP A 669 -27.96 41.57 5.52
CA ASP A 669 -28.92 42.16 6.48
C ASP A 669 -30.02 41.17 6.90
N GLY A 670 -29.62 39.92 7.17
CA GLY A 670 -30.52 38.83 7.56
C GLY A 670 -31.34 38.23 6.42
N LYS A 671 -31.31 38.80 5.21
CA LYS A 671 -31.99 38.26 4.03
C LYS A 671 -31.08 37.27 3.29
N SER A 672 -31.56 36.04 3.10
CA SER A 672 -30.87 35.03 2.28
C SER A 672 -30.79 35.51 0.82
N ILE A 673 -29.57 35.64 0.31
CA ILE A 673 -29.28 36.10 -1.06
C ILE A 673 -28.74 34.98 -1.96
N LEU A 674 -28.14 33.94 -1.36
CA LEU A 674 -27.73 32.72 -2.03
C LEU A 674 -27.88 31.57 -1.03
N GLU A 675 -28.57 30.52 -1.42
CA GLU A 675 -28.79 29.33 -0.59
C GLU A 675 -28.81 28.07 -1.45
N LEU A 676 -28.07 27.05 -1.01
CA LEU A 676 -28.01 25.75 -1.68
C LEU A 676 -27.98 24.63 -0.65
N GLN A 677 -28.73 23.56 -0.88
CA GLN A 677 -28.72 22.34 -0.05
C GLN A 677 -28.17 21.16 -0.86
N LYS A 678 -27.55 20.19 -0.16
CA LYS A 678 -26.91 18.97 -0.70
C LYS A 678 -25.67 19.25 -1.56
N THR A 679 -24.76 20.08 -1.06
CA THR A 679 -23.47 20.31 -1.72
C THR A 679 -22.42 19.32 -1.22
N ASN A 680 -22.04 18.35 -2.05
CA ASN A 680 -20.80 17.57 -1.84
C ASN A 680 -19.54 18.40 -2.19
N TYR A 681 -19.56 19.73 -2.04
CA TYR A 681 -18.72 20.65 -2.83
C TYR A 681 -18.01 21.74 -2.01
N SER A 682 -17.47 21.39 -0.84
CA SER A 682 -16.54 22.25 -0.12
C SER A 682 -15.25 21.47 0.14
N TYR A 683 -14.11 22.11 -0.10
CA TYR A 683 -12.84 21.57 0.34
C TYR A 683 -12.70 21.78 1.85
N ASP A 684 -12.06 20.81 2.52
CA ASP A 684 -11.69 20.98 3.92
C ASP A 684 -10.69 22.11 4.06
N SER A 685 -10.85 22.91 5.12
CA SER A 685 -9.91 23.96 5.47
C SER A 685 -9.64 24.00 6.97
N THR A 686 -8.42 24.35 7.32
CA THR A 686 -8.02 24.68 8.70
C THR A 686 -8.17 26.17 8.97
N GLU A 687 -8.14 26.59 10.24
CA GLU A 687 -8.27 28.00 10.61
C GLU A 687 -7.23 28.91 9.91
N ASP A 688 -5.99 28.42 9.79
CA ASP A 688 -4.89 29.14 9.10
C ASP A 688 -5.08 29.23 7.57
N GLU A 689 -6.02 28.48 7.01
CA GLU A 689 -6.35 28.43 5.58
C GLU A 689 -7.60 29.25 5.23
N ILE A 690 -8.19 29.95 6.22
CA ILE A 690 -9.32 30.86 6.02
C ILE A 690 -8.79 32.28 5.84
N SER A 691 -9.15 32.93 4.74
CA SER A 691 -8.78 34.32 4.44
C SER A 691 -10.03 35.14 4.13
N ILE A 692 -10.20 36.25 4.86
CA ILE A 692 -11.33 37.18 4.68
C ILE A 692 -10.86 38.38 3.87
N GLY A 693 -11.61 38.72 2.82
CA GLY A 693 -11.31 39.86 1.95
C GLY A 693 -10.03 39.75 1.12
N LYS A 694 -9.40 38.57 1.05
CA LYS A 694 -8.16 38.33 0.30
C LYS A 694 -8.22 37.02 -0.46
N ASN A 695 -7.69 37.01 -1.67
CA ASN A 695 -7.53 35.81 -2.47
C ASN A 695 -6.12 35.24 -2.26
N GLN A 696 -5.94 34.58 -1.11
CA GLN A 696 -4.63 34.06 -0.69
C GLN A 696 -4.21 32.82 -1.47
N ILE A 697 -5.18 32.11 -2.04
CA ILE A 697 -4.97 30.86 -2.76
C ILE A 697 -4.76 31.05 -4.27
N GLY A 698 -4.87 32.28 -4.80
CA GLY A 698 -4.46 32.65 -6.16
C GLY A 698 -5.45 32.28 -7.27
N GLY A 699 -6.74 32.14 -6.97
CA GLY A 699 -7.76 31.81 -7.99
C GLY A 699 -8.06 32.97 -8.93
N THR A 700 -8.57 32.68 -10.13
CA THR A 700 -8.85 33.70 -11.16
C THR A 700 -10.27 34.28 -11.12
N ARG A 701 -11.13 33.81 -10.20
CA ARG A 701 -12.56 34.22 -10.12
C ARG A 701 -12.78 35.64 -9.57
N CYS A 702 -11.86 36.11 -8.75
CA CYS A 702 -11.88 37.43 -8.15
C CYS A 702 -10.45 37.98 -8.07
N GLY A 703 -10.34 39.30 -7.89
CA GLY A 703 -9.08 39.99 -7.71
C GLY A 703 -8.35 39.59 -6.42
N PRO A 704 -7.17 40.17 -6.17
CA PRO A 704 -6.33 39.78 -5.03
C PRO A 704 -6.89 40.19 -3.66
N ILE A 705 -7.65 41.28 -3.60
CA ILE A 705 -8.14 41.89 -2.36
C ILE A 705 -9.54 42.51 -2.54
N PHE A 706 -10.31 42.54 -1.46
CA PHE A 706 -11.51 43.35 -1.32
C PHE A 706 -11.13 44.82 -1.10
N THR A 707 -11.78 45.74 -1.81
CA THR A 707 -11.44 47.17 -1.77
C THR A 707 -12.38 48.01 -0.91
N GLY A 708 -13.44 47.40 -0.37
CA GLY A 708 -14.33 48.01 0.62
C GLY A 708 -13.81 47.92 2.06
N GLU A 709 -14.71 48.13 3.00
CA GLU A 709 -14.43 48.09 4.44
C GLU A 709 -15.02 46.81 5.06
N ILE A 710 -14.23 46.06 5.81
CA ILE A 710 -14.66 44.89 6.62
C ILE A 710 -14.32 45.16 8.08
N ARG A 711 -15.29 45.01 8.98
CA ARG A 711 -15.12 45.13 10.44
C ARG A 711 -16.03 44.13 11.17
N ASP A 712 -15.84 44.00 12.48
CA ASP A 712 -16.68 43.20 13.37
C ASP A 712 -16.89 41.75 12.88
N ILE A 713 -15.78 41.04 12.65
CA ILE A 713 -15.77 39.64 12.22
C ILE A 713 -15.99 38.75 13.43
N GLU A 714 -17.02 37.92 13.40
CA GLU A 714 -17.32 36.92 14.43
C GLU A 714 -17.71 35.58 13.79
N HIS A 715 -17.40 34.48 14.46
CA HIS A 715 -17.98 33.18 14.15
C HIS A 715 -19.29 33.02 14.93
N LEU A 716 -20.32 32.54 14.23
CA LEU A 716 -21.61 32.22 14.82
C LEU A 716 -21.57 30.80 15.39
N ALA A 717 -22.19 30.62 16.55
CA ALA A 717 -22.46 29.29 17.09
C ALA A 717 -23.42 28.55 16.14
N PHE A 718 -23.30 27.22 16.08
CA PHE A 718 -24.30 26.39 15.42
C PHE A 718 -25.64 26.55 16.17
N GLU A 719 -26.68 27.02 15.50
CA GLU A 719 -28.04 27.00 16.08
C GLU A 719 -28.52 25.55 16.14
N ASP A 720 -29.12 25.16 17.27
CA ASP A 720 -29.68 23.81 17.55
C ASP A 720 -30.88 23.45 16.66
#